data_AF-A0A7V4YWN2-F1
#
_entry.id   AF-A0A7V4YWN2-F1
#
_cell.length_a   1.000
_cell.length_b   1.000
_cell.length_c   1.000
_cell.angle_alpha   90.00
_cell.angle_beta   90.00
_cell.angle_gamma   90.00
#
_symmetry.space_group_name_H-M   'P 1'
#
loop_
_entity.id
_entity.type
_entity.pdbx_description
1 polymer ?
#
loop_
_entity_poly.entity_id
_entity_poly.type
_entity_poly.pdbx_seq_one_letter_code
_entity_poly.pdbx_strand_id
1 'polypeptide(L)'
;MFVVPGKACLRRSPDRHIHTFFTQSDSIMNSNNLLSRATMLPPTTKFFVGYFSKIIQILVCKRKIVIAMILSLWALWGQAQTLCEQHGSAPADVTIGTPINAQNQQSVTFLSANFPNGATFQNQKIRINGILKIDRNLSLLNCRVEMERGAQIVTDGNNWILGSGSDFYSCGQMWQGIYIKTGGSAGIYSGRIEDAEAAVTMDDGTGVGIVGMTFNRNHIGIRNGSATVGVSSVNLILFGDNTFDCTAALLPPFSSSLSPAYTGTSYSGIHLNTAVGTVPGHFDINYFRNMHFGITLENADAHIERCDFRSMVQHPTIQNGSHGIRSIGGALSVNRSNFDLLNHGIWAEGSELNITNNTFTVTRRTGITSTLNLNTDFISILNNQFTITNAVGAGLKTAIRVDRNSRSSAGNPNLASFDISGNAIAINGLGVGANPQLLQQRGIWVFSPVPSLDIGLISGNTVTATAAVDQRQNCIEVDAGLGDRFRVLGNNVTYAGGIIEYRFRFGISMHFGQGINHRLQNNTSFGTPNNRLGGTCGIHLTDMPNVTVCNNTVDNFEHGFHFYGPCNGLGYWGNTMNAHFRASVRVQDNLQNLNIGFIGTHTLTTNRWNNAEAATDNSSWQGMPLNRLDLPQNILPFSPTAWTPFGFLTFVMGQETACMQPPTIVGEGEGELTDYDKWAAGGASGAGTASAWEEKRKLMFKLLRFPSLVSLDASVNNFYNAEYNTTLGKLAQAEHLFFSSVQQVTEAQNNSISTYGDERALLLEQLHNMDEANSSISQTEVPSSSLISAKQALLNTWKTNLSNRSLLKQQIAAQRQVQIQQAQQLLISISTTSVQEANWKTIFGVRFNNALGISASETVLNQLRGIAAQCPEEAGGSAIAAIYMLPEEEAALLIPQEQIGLLDNCGEPRASGSEISDHPSVIRLSPNPAQDKLLVDLPNESSGAWEVFDLTGQIISDGSFTQAQTFTIQTEQLQNGAYLLSVRLLNGDSHAHKFIISK
;
A
#
# COMPACT_ATOMS: atom_id res chain seq x y z
N MET A 1 -32.80 55.77 35.24
CA MET A 1 -31.35 56.01 35.36
C MET A 1 -30.75 55.63 34.01
N PHE A 2 -30.12 56.49 33.20
CA PHE A 2 -29.09 57.52 33.47
C PHE A 2 -27.81 56.90 34.10
N VAL A 3 -26.60 57.04 33.52
CA VAL A 3 -26.22 57.69 32.24
C VAL A 3 -24.89 57.15 31.66
N VAL A 4 -24.45 57.68 30.51
CA VAL A 4 -23.29 57.32 29.65
C VAL A 4 -22.51 58.61 29.30
N PRO A 5 -21.19 58.61 28.91
CA PRO A 5 -20.75 58.09 27.60
C PRO A 5 -19.27 57.62 27.46
N GLY A 6 -18.91 57.13 26.26
CA GLY A 6 -17.51 56.88 25.81
C GLY A 6 -17.42 55.88 24.64
N LYS A 7 -18.02 56.10 23.45
CA LYS A 7 -17.53 56.95 22.32
C LYS A 7 -16.08 56.63 21.90
N ALA A 8 -15.72 56.37 20.63
CA ALA A 8 -16.43 56.09 19.35
C ALA A 8 -15.40 55.41 18.38
N CYS A 9 -15.55 55.11 17.07
CA CYS A 9 -16.48 55.37 15.95
C CYS A 9 -16.38 54.16 14.95
N LEU A 10 -17.38 53.76 14.16
CA LEU A 10 -17.77 54.25 12.80
C LEU A 10 -16.60 54.41 11.81
N ARG A 11 -16.58 53.80 10.60
CA ARG A 11 -17.58 53.11 9.74
C ARG A 11 -16.91 51.88 9.05
N ARG A 12 -17.50 51.00 8.20
CA ARG A 12 -18.83 50.88 7.54
C ARG A 12 -19.11 49.38 7.21
N SER A 13 -20.11 49.09 6.37
CA SER A 13 -20.46 47.83 5.69
C SER A 13 -21.03 48.20 4.28
N PRO A 14 -21.66 47.34 3.43
CA PRO A 14 -22.25 45.97 3.60
C PRO A 14 -21.63 44.94 2.59
N ASP A 15 -22.17 43.75 2.26
CA ASP A 15 -23.41 43.02 2.63
C ASP A 15 -23.24 41.49 2.41
N ARG A 16 -24.11 40.64 3.02
CA ARG A 16 -24.49 39.24 2.64
C ARG A 16 -23.41 38.12 2.61
N HIS A 17 -23.71 36.82 2.76
CA HIS A 17 -24.98 36.12 3.06
C HIS A 17 -24.76 34.89 4.00
N ILE A 18 -25.69 34.72 4.94
CA ILE A 18 -26.14 33.54 5.71
C ILE A 18 -25.56 32.15 5.30
N HIS A 19 -24.89 31.44 6.24
CA HIS A 19 -25.37 30.17 6.85
C HIS A 19 -24.38 29.58 7.88
N THR A 20 -24.82 29.35 9.12
CA THR A 20 -24.08 28.57 10.13
C THR A 20 -25.01 28.08 11.23
N PHE A 21 -25.22 26.76 11.37
CA PHE A 21 -25.78 26.11 12.56
C PHE A 21 -25.69 24.58 12.41
N PHE A 22 -24.93 23.92 13.29
CA PHE A 22 -25.31 22.67 14.01
C PHE A 22 -24.15 22.13 14.85
N THR A 23 -24.26 22.26 16.16
CA THR A 23 -23.57 21.42 17.17
C THR A 23 -24.51 21.26 18.38
N GLN A 24 -24.20 20.31 19.25
CA GLN A 24 -24.99 19.89 20.43
C GLN A 24 -26.36 19.27 20.12
N SER A 25 -26.38 17.94 20.13
CA SER A 25 -27.56 17.16 20.49
C SER A 25 -27.14 16.17 21.58
N ASP A 26 -27.50 16.45 22.83
CA ASP A 26 -27.50 15.41 23.86
C ASP A 26 -28.48 15.72 25.00
N SER A 27 -28.97 14.66 25.64
CA SER A 27 -30.02 14.64 26.68
C SER A 27 -31.43 15.11 26.27
N ILE A 28 -32.38 14.16 26.34
CA ILE A 28 -33.70 14.20 27.03
C ILE A 28 -34.65 13.22 26.34
N MET A 29 -34.92 12.08 26.98
CA MET A 29 -36.11 11.27 26.73
C MET A 29 -37.04 11.37 27.94
N ASN A 30 -38.16 12.08 27.80
CA ASN A 30 -39.28 11.97 28.73
C ASN A 30 -40.60 12.34 28.03
N SER A 31 -41.35 11.34 27.58
CA SER A 31 -42.42 11.48 26.58
C SER A 31 -43.79 11.92 27.12
N ASN A 32 -43.96 12.06 28.43
CA ASN A 32 -45.27 12.23 29.07
C ASN A 32 -45.89 13.64 28.98
N ASN A 33 -45.21 14.63 28.39
CA ASN A 33 -45.65 16.05 28.45
C ASN A 33 -46.37 16.59 27.19
N LEU A 34 -46.55 15.79 26.14
CA LEU A 34 -47.13 16.25 24.86
C LEU A 34 -48.67 16.17 24.75
N LEU A 35 -49.37 15.53 25.69
CA LEU A 35 -50.82 15.32 25.62
C LEU A 35 -51.67 16.42 26.29
N SER A 36 -51.06 17.36 27.02
CA SER A 36 -51.77 18.36 27.84
C SER A 36 -52.16 19.66 27.12
N ARG A 37 -51.79 19.84 25.83
CA ARG A 37 -51.99 21.09 25.08
C ARG A 37 -52.66 20.93 23.70
N ALA A 38 -53.59 19.98 23.54
CA ALA A 38 -54.27 19.67 22.28
C ALA A 38 -55.81 19.89 22.33
N THR A 39 -56.25 21.05 22.82
CA THR A 39 -57.68 21.40 23.01
C THR A 39 -58.38 22.00 21.78
N MET A 40 -57.65 22.39 20.72
CA MET A 40 -58.23 22.99 19.50
C MET A 40 -57.75 22.30 18.22
N LEU A 41 -58.19 21.05 17.99
CA LEU A 41 -58.05 20.35 16.70
C LEU A 41 -59.33 19.57 16.37
N PRO A 42 -59.78 19.53 15.09
CA PRO A 42 -60.97 18.79 14.67
C PRO A 42 -60.94 17.28 14.98
N PRO A 43 -62.11 16.62 15.09
CA PRO A 43 -62.19 15.18 15.39
C PRO A 43 -61.43 14.30 14.38
N THR A 44 -61.47 14.66 13.09
CA THR A 44 -60.77 13.95 12.00
C THR A 44 -59.25 13.98 12.18
N THR A 45 -58.68 15.10 12.60
CA THR A 45 -57.24 15.24 12.86
C THR A 45 -56.80 14.38 14.05
N LYS A 46 -57.62 14.30 15.11
CA LYS A 46 -57.34 13.44 16.28
C LYS A 46 -57.35 11.95 15.92
N PHE A 47 -58.22 11.53 14.99
CA PHE A 47 -58.24 10.16 14.47
C PHE A 47 -56.94 9.82 13.72
N PHE A 48 -56.48 10.69 12.81
CA PHE A 48 -55.24 10.49 12.05
C PHE A 48 -53.99 10.42 12.95
N VAL A 49 -53.86 11.30 13.94
CA VAL A 49 -52.72 11.28 14.87
C VAL A 49 -52.71 10.00 15.73
N GLY A 50 -53.87 9.54 16.18
CA GLY A 50 -54.00 8.26 16.89
C GLY A 50 -53.65 7.04 16.01
N TYR A 51 -54.02 7.07 14.73
CA TYR A 51 -53.70 6.01 13.77
C TYR A 51 -52.21 5.96 13.44
N PHE A 52 -51.58 7.11 13.17
CA PHE A 52 -50.13 7.21 12.94
C PHE A 52 -49.33 6.80 14.18
N SER A 53 -49.76 7.18 15.39
CA SER A 53 -49.10 6.76 16.63
C SER A 53 -49.07 5.23 16.79
N LYS A 54 -50.19 4.54 16.50
CA LYS A 54 -50.25 3.07 16.54
C LYS A 54 -49.45 2.42 15.41
N ILE A 55 -49.46 2.98 14.19
CA ILE A 55 -48.62 2.51 13.08
C ILE A 55 -47.14 2.61 13.46
N ILE A 56 -46.70 3.72 14.05
CA ILE A 56 -45.31 3.91 14.50
C ILE A 56 -44.95 2.90 15.60
N GLN A 57 -45.82 2.64 16.58
CA GLN A 57 -45.59 1.60 17.58
C GLN A 57 -45.47 0.19 16.98
N ILE A 58 -46.26 -0.15 15.97
CA ILE A 58 -46.18 -1.44 15.26
C ILE A 58 -44.89 -1.53 14.42
N LEU A 59 -44.45 -0.43 13.79
CA LEU A 59 -43.21 -0.36 13.01
C LEU A 59 -41.96 -0.47 13.89
N VAL A 60 -41.97 0.06 15.11
CA VAL A 60 -40.84 -0.06 16.07
C VAL A 60 -40.49 -1.52 16.37
N CYS A 61 -41.48 -2.42 16.40
CA CYS A 61 -41.25 -3.86 16.61
C CYS A 61 -40.76 -4.62 15.35
N LYS A 62 -40.70 -4.00 14.17
CA LYS A 62 -40.26 -4.64 12.90
C LYS A 62 -39.06 -3.97 12.23
N ARG A 63 -38.18 -3.33 13.03
CA ARG A 63 -36.99 -2.57 12.58
C ARG A 63 -36.20 -3.21 11.42
N LYS A 64 -35.86 -4.51 11.47
CA LYS A 64 -35.03 -5.16 10.43
C LYS A 64 -35.71 -5.20 9.05
N ILE A 65 -36.99 -5.55 8.97
CA ILE A 65 -37.70 -5.74 7.69
C ILE A 65 -37.94 -4.40 6.97
N VAL A 66 -38.30 -3.36 7.72
CA VAL A 66 -38.59 -2.04 7.13
C VAL A 66 -37.32 -1.35 6.66
N ILE A 67 -36.21 -1.47 7.41
CA ILE A 67 -34.90 -0.96 6.97
C ILE A 67 -34.41 -1.74 5.74
N ALA A 68 -34.55 -3.08 5.73
CA ALA A 68 -34.23 -3.88 4.55
C ALA A 68 -35.05 -3.44 3.32
N MET A 69 -36.38 -3.32 3.43
CA MET A 69 -37.23 -2.86 2.32
C MET A 69 -36.89 -1.45 1.84
N ILE A 70 -36.57 -0.51 2.73
CA ILE A 70 -36.18 0.85 2.35
C ILE A 70 -34.81 0.84 1.65
N LEU A 71 -33.84 0.05 2.12
CA LEU A 71 -32.53 -0.11 1.46
C LEU A 71 -32.66 -0.81 0.10
N SER A 72 -33.50 -1.84 -0.03
CA SER A 72 -33.81 -2.48 -1.32
C SER A 72 -34.48 -1.51 -2.29
N LEU A 73 -35.43 -0.69 -1.81
CA LEU A 73 -36.07 0.34 -2.64
C LEU A 73 -35.08 1.44 -3.05
N TRP A 74 -34.15 1.84 -2.18
CA TRP A 74 -33.07 2.76 -2.53
C TRP A 74 -32.09 2.17 -3.56
N ALA A 75 -31.69 0.91 -3.40
CA ALA A 75 -30.85 0.21 -4.37
C ALA A 75 -31.53 0.11 -5.75
N LEU A 76 -32.83 -0.21 -5.77
CA LEU A 76 -33.65 -0.30 -6.99
C LEU A 76 -33.94 1.07 -7.65
N TRP A 77 -33.82 2.18 -6.91
CA TRP A 77 -33.97 3.55 -7.45
C TRP A 77 -32.63 4.23 -7.75
N GLY A 78 -31.50 3.62 -7.36
CA GLY A 78 -30.16 4.17 -7.53
C GLY A 78 -29.40 3.67 -8.77
N GLN A 79 -29.86 2.59 -9.41
CA GLN A 79 -29.21 2.08 -10.63
C GLN A 79 -29.62 2.92 -11.84
N ALA A 80 -28.62 3.51 -12.50
CA ALA A 80 -28.80 4.15 -13.79
C ALA A 80 -29.13 3.09 -14.85
N GLN A 81 -30.23 3.28 -15.59
CA GLN A 81 -30.62 2.41 -16.71
C GLN A 81 -29.49 2.30 -17.72
N THR A 82 -29.23 1.10 -18.23
CA THR A 82 -28.25 0.83 -19.29
C THR A 82 -28.66 1.48 -20.61
N LEU A 83 -27.72 1.67 -21.53
CA LEU A 83 -28.01 2.16 -22.89
C LEU A 83 -29.00 1.27 -23.64
N CYS A 84 -28.95 -0.05 -23.43
CA CYS A 84 -29.92 -0.98 -24.00
C CYS A 84 -31.35 -0.72 -23.50
N GLU A 85 -31.54 -0.50 -22.19
CA GLU A 85 -32.85 -0.20 -21.60
C GLU A 85 -33.37 1.20 -22.00
N GLN A 86 -32.48 2.19 -22.13
CA GLN A 86 -32.85 3.56 -22.51
C GLN A 86 -33.28 3.68 -23.99
N HIS A 87 -32.66 2.92 -24.90
CA HIS A 87 -32.92 3.03 -26.33
C HIS A 87 -33.77 1.91 -26.92
N GLY A 88 -33.78 0.74 -26.28
CA GLY A 88 -34.60 -0.42 -26.65
C GLY A 88 -34.29 -1.03 -28.01
N SER A 89 -34.99 -2.12 -28.29
CA SER A 89 -34.90 -2.90 -29.53
C SER A 89 -35.60 -2.27 -30.75
N ALA A 90 -35.84 -0.95 -30.71
CA ALA A 90 -36.42 -0.21 -31.84
C ALA A 90 -35.59 -0.41 -33.13
N PRO A 91 -36.21 -0.44 -34.33
CA PRO A 91 -35.49 -0.57 -35.60
C PRO A 91 -34.39 0.49 -35.74
N ALA A 92 -33.26 0.11 -36.33
CA ALA A 92 -32.21 1.05 -36.69
C ALA A 92 -32.53 1.73 -38.03
N ASP A 93 -32.26 3.03 -38.14
CA ASP A 93 -32.38 3.81 -39.38
C ASP A 93 -31.38 3.32 -40.44
N VAL A 94 -30.21 2.88 -39.98
CA VAL A 94 -29.13 2.32 -40.81
C VAL A 94 -28.64 1.03 -40.19
N THR A 95 -28.56 -0.05 -40.97
CA THR A 95 -27.90 -1.31 -40.57
C THR A 95 -26.68 -1.54 -41.45
N ILE A 96 -25.52 -1.78 -40.84
CA ILE A 96 -24.23 -1.96 -41.52
C ILE A 96 -23.73 -3.38 -41.28
N GLY A 97 -23.38 -4.09 -42.37
CA GLY A 97 -22.83 -5.44 -42.33
C GLY A 97 -23.85 -6.55 -42.06
N THR A 98 -23.38 -7.79 -41.92
CA THR A 98 -24.22 -8.99 -41.72
C THR A 98 -23.92 -9.68 -40.37
N PRO A 99 -24.93 -10.23 -39.67
CA PRO A 99 -24.74 -10.79 -38.33
C PRO A 99 -23.71 -11.94 -38.25
N ILE A 100 -22.88 -11.92 -37.20
CA ILE A 100 -21.98 -13.03 -36.87
C ILE A 100 -22.82 -14.24 -36.43
N ASN A 101 -22.79 -15.30 -37.25
CA ASN A 101 -23.40 -16.60 -36.94
C ASN A 101 -22.31 -17.63 -36.56
N ALA A 102 -22.71 -18.84 -36.16
CA ALA A 102 -21.76 -19.86 -35.69
C ALA A 102 -20.83 -20.44 -36.78
N GLN A 103 -21.00 -20.07 -38.05
CA GLN A 103 -20.19 -20.53 -39.18
C GLN A 103 -19.28 -19.41 -39.73
N ASN A 104 -19.77 -18.17 -39.75
CA ASN A 104 -19.01 -16.98 -40.16
C ASN A 104 -18.46 -16.25 -38.93
N GLN A 105 -17.28 -16.67 -38.45
CA GLN A 105 -16.66 -16.10 -37.25
C GLN A 105 -16.30 -14.60 -37.36
N GLN A 106 -16.11 -14.09 -38.58
CA GLN A 106 -15.95 -12.66 -38.84
C GLN A 106 -16.69 -12.27 -40.13
N SER A 107 -17.66 -11.35 -40.01
CA SER A 107 -18.18 -10.61 -41.16
C SER A 107 -17.47 -9.26 -41.21
N VAL A 108 -16.89 -8.88 -42.36
CA VAL A 108 -16.12 -7.64 -42.52
C VAL A 108 -16.80 -6.76 -43.58
N THR A 109 -17.14 -5.54 -43.21
CA THR A 109 -17.79 -4.56 -44.09
C THR A 109 -16.93 -3.30 -44.17
N PHE A 110 -16.48 -2.93 -45.36
CA PHE A 110 -15.78 -1.67 -45.61
C PHE A 110 -16.77 -0.52 -45.71
N LEU A 111 -16.48 0.62 -45.08
CA LEU A 111 -17.35 1.80 -45.10
C LEU A 111 -17.56 2.28 -46.54
N SER A 112 -16.51 2.30 -47.37
CA SER A 112 -16.59 2.72 -48.77
C SER A 112 -17.53 1.89 -49.65
N ALA A 113 -17.80 0.63 -49.30
CA ALA A 113 -18.69 -0.25 -50.07
C ALA A 113 -20.16 0.25 -50.06
N ASN A 114 -20.55 0.92 -48.98
CA ASN A 114 -21.88 1.52 -48.83
C ASN A 114 -21.83 3.07 -48.96
N PHE A 115 -20.70 3.69 -48.59
CA PHE A 115 -20.53 5.14 -48.48
C PHE A 115 -19.17 5.57 -49.10
N PRO A 116 -19.05 5.59 -50.44
CA PRO A 116 -17.75 5.68 -51.14
C PRO A 116 -16.95 6.97 -50.88
N ASN A 117 -17.64 8.05 -50.46
CA ASN A 117 -17.05 9.35 -50.14
C ASN A 117 -16.77 9.54 -48.63
N GLY A 118 -16.88 8.46 -47.83
CA GLY A 118 -17.02 8.56 -46.37
C GLY A 118 -18.48 8.81 -45.97
N ALA A 119 -18.73 8.90 -44.67
CA ALA A 119 -20.09 9.04 -44.13
C ALA A 119 -20.16 10.01 -42.95
N THR A 120 -21.20 10.84 -42.93
CA THR A 120 -21.61 11.61 -41.75
C THR A 120 -23.05 11.24 -41.42
N PHE A 121 -23.24 10.59 -40.27
CA PHE A 121 -24.56 10.30 -39.73
C PHE A 121 -24.85 11.27 -38.58
N GLN A 122 -26.09 11.76 -38.50
CA GLN A 122 -26.50 12.71 -37.46
C GLN A 122 -27.89 12.36 -36.93
N ASN A 123 -28.04 12.32 -35.59
CA ASN A 123 -29.29 12.03 -34.87
C ASN A 123 -29.94 10.66 -35.20
N GLN A 124 -29.18 9.66 -35.67
CA GLN A 124 -29.71 8.37 -36.14
C GLN A 124 -29.43 7.21 -35.17
N LYS A 125 -30.32 6.20 -35.15
CA LYS A 125 -30.02 4.87 -34.62
C LYS A 125 -29.36 4.02 -35.70
N ILE A 126 -28.15 3.57 -35.43
CA ILE A 126 -27.32 2.76 -36.35
C ILE A 126 -27.11 1.40 -35.70
N ARG A 127 -27.23 0.31 -36.45
CA ARG A 127 -26.82 -1.03 -36.00
C ARG A 127 -25.61 -1.51 -36.79
N ILE A 128 -24.58 -1.98 -36.09
CA ILE A 128 -23.37 -2.55 -36.70
C ILE A 128 -23.33 -4.05 -36.42
N ASN A 129 -23.35 -4.82 -37.51
CA ASN A 129 -23.26 -6.27 -37.50
C ASN A 129 -21.83 -6.68 -37.92
N GLY A 130 -21.07 -7.25 -37.00
CA GLY A 130 -19.69 -7.69 -37.27
C GLY A 130 -18.67 -6.54 -37.29
N ILE A 131 -17.64 -6.67 -38.13
CA ILE A 131 -16.48 -5.78 -38.17
C ILE A 131 -16.70 -4.69 -39.23
N LEU A 132 -16.89 -3.45 -38.79
CA LEU A 132 -16.89 -2.26 -39.66
C LEU A 132 -15.46 -1.74 -39.85
N LYS A 133 -14.99 -1.74 -41.10
CA LYS A 133 -13.71 -1.21 -41.53
C LYS A 133 -13.84 0.25 -41.98
N ILE A 134 -13.20 1.16 -41.26
CA ILE A 134 -13.14 2.60 -41.55
C ILE A 134 -12.00 2.86 -42.54
N ASP A 135 -12.27 2.60 -43.82
CA ASP A 135 -11.37 2.84 -44.96
C ASP A 135 -11.64 4.19 -45.67
N ARG A 136 -12.63 4.93 -45.15
CA ARG A 136 -12.93 6.35 -45.39
C ARG A 136 -13.30 6.97 -44.04
N ASN A 137 -13.15 8.28 -43.90
CA ASN A 137 -13.51 8.98 -42.66
C ASN A 137 -15.00 8.82 -42.30
N LEU A 138 -15.28 8.66 -41.01
CA LEU A 138 -16.62 8.46 -40.45
C LEU A 138 -16.93 9.49 -39.36
N SER A 139 -18.05 10.19 -39.50
CA SER A 139 -18.63 11.06 -38.46
C SER A 139 -19.96 10.50 -37.94
N LEU A 140 -20.09 10.46 -36.61
CA LEU A 140 -21.26 10.03 -35.84
C LEU A 140 -21.59 11.17 -34.87
N LEU A 141 -22.71 11.86 -35.11
CA LEU A 141 -23.08 13.10 -34.42
C LEU A 141 -24.45 12.94 -33.74
N ASN A 142 -24.48 12.86 -32.41
CA ASN A 142 -25.68 12.53 -31.62
C ASN A 142 -26.35 11.20 -32.03
N CYS A 143 -25.56 10.22 -32.47
CA CYS A 143 -26.05 8.93 -32.95
C CYS A 143 -26.17 7.90 -31.80
N ARG A 144 -26.98 6.86 -32.03
CA ARG A 144 -27.15 5.72 -31.12
C ARG A 144 -26.70 4.46 -31.84
N VAL A 145 -25.51 3.98 -31.51
CA VAL A 145 -24.81 2.90 -32.21
C VAL A 145 -24.99 1.59 -31.43
N GLU A 146 -25.92 0.77 -31.90
CA GLU A 146 -26.20 -0.57 -31.40
C GLU A 146 -25.22 -1.56 -32.04
N MET A 147 -24.35 -2.14 -31.22
CA MET A 147 -23.32 -3.10 -31.61
C MET A 147 -23.85 -4.51 -31.36
N GLU A 148 -23.95 -5.33 -32.41
CA GLU A 148 -24.28 -6.75 -32.24
C GLU A 148 -23.17 -7.50 -31.49
N ARG A 149 -23.48 -8.70 -30.99
CA ARG A 149 -22.51 -9.58 -30.30
C ARG A 149 -21.20 -9.72 -31.08
N GLY A 150 -20.07 -9.43 -30.44
CA GLY A 150 -18.76 -9.48 -31.10
C GLY A 150 -18.54 -8.53 -32.28
N ALA A 151 -19.39 -7.51 -32.48
CA ALA A 151 -19.16 -6.48 -33.47
C ALA A 151 -17.94 -5.61 -33.09
N GLN A 152 -17.30 -5.00 -34.07
CA GLN A 152 -16.10 -4.16 -33.87
C GLN A 152 -16.09 -3.00 -34.86
N ILE A 153 -15.52 -1.86 -34.46
CA ILE A 153 -15.16 -0.77 -35.39
C ILE A 153 -13.64 -0.73 -35.48
N VAL A 154 -13.07 -0.73 -36.68
CA VAL A 154 -11.62 -0.83 -36.89
C VAL A 154 -11.16 0.19 -37.93
N THR A 155 -10.21 1.07 -37.59
CA THR A 155 -9.60 1.97 -38.59
C THR A 155 -8.70 1.22 -39.56
N ASP A 156 -8.55 1.76 -40.77
CA ASP A 156 -7.66 1.21 -41.79
C ASP A 156 -6.73 2.32 -42.31
N GLY A 157 -5.46 2.26 -41.88
CA GLY A 157 -4.46 3.30 -42.15
C GLY A 157 -4.89 4.69 -41.67
N ASN A 158 -4.57 5.71 -42.47
CA ASN A 158 -4.69 7.14 -42.12
C ASN A 158 -6.14 7.69 -42.04
N ASN A 159 -7.16 6.82 -41.94
CA ASN A 159 -8.56 7.22 -41.80
C ASN A 159 -8.92 7.47 -40.33
N TRP A 160 -9.93 8.31 -40.11
CA TRP A 160 -10.40 8.65 -38.76
C TRP A 160 -11.88 8.38 -38.50
N ILE A 161 -12.21 8.29 -37.21
CA ILE A 161 -13.58 8.26 -36.69
C ILE A 161 -13.83 9.42 -35.71
N LEU A 162 -14.94 10.13 -35.91
CA LEU A 162 -15.45 11.16 -35.02
C LEU A 162 -16.78 10.69 -34.42
N GLY A 163 -16.85 10.53 -33.09
CA GLY A 163 -18.04 10.17 -32.35
C GLY A 163 -18.39 11.24 -31.33
N SER A 164 -19.15 12.27 -31.71
CA SER A 164 -19.54 13.38 -30.84
C SER A 164 -21.01 13.24 -30.43
N GLY A 165 -21.33 13.47 -29.16
CA GLY A 165 -22.70 13.36 -28.61
C GLY A 165 -23.31 11.96 -28.67
N SER A 166 -22.52 10.94 -29.00
CA SER A 166 -23.01 9.64 -29.46
C SER A 166 -22.87 8.53 -28.42
N ASP A 167 -23.86 7.64 -28.39
CA ASP A 167 -23.94 6.48 -27.51
C ASP A 167 -23.57 5.19 -28.28
N PHE A 168 -22.71 4.34 -27.72
CA PHE A 168 -22.31 3.04 -28.27
C PHE A 168 -22.59 1.92 -27.25
N TYR A 169 -23.31 0.87 -27.63
CA TYR A 169 -23.77 -0.16 -26.67
C TYR A 169 -24.09 -1.51 -27.31
N SER A 170 -24.24 -2.56 -26.50
CA SER A 170 -24.90 -3.81 -26.91
C SER A 170 -26.07 -4.16 -25.98
N CYS A 171 -26.76 -5.26 -26.28
CA CYS A 171 -28.00 -5.69 -25.61
C CYS A 171 -28.04 -7.19 -25.20
N GLY A 172 -26.99 -7.98 -25.46
CA GLY A 172 -27.04 -9.43 -25.17
C GLY A 172 -25.69 -10.13 -24.89
N GLN A 173 -24.62 -9.72 -25.57
CA GLN A 173 -23.24 -10.10 -25.24
C GLN A 173 -22.35 -8.86 -25.41
N MET A 174 -21.13 -8.91 -24.89
CA MET A 174 -20.17 -7.83 -25.15
C MET A 174 -19.81 -7.72 -26.63
N TRP A 175 -19.38 -6.52 -27.05
CA TRP A 175 -18.81 -6.25 -28.37
C TRP A 175 -17.31 -5.94 -28.25
N GLN A 176 -16.55 -6.01 -29.35
CA GLN A 176 -15.08 -5.97 -29.29
C GLN A 176 -14.47 -4.56 -29.22
N GLY A 177 -15.30 -3.52 -29.10
CA GLY A 177 -14.89 -2.13 -28.98
C GLY A 177 -14.44 -1.46 -30.29
N ILE A 178 -13.81 -0.30 -30.14
CA ILE A 178 -13.23 0.50 -31.22
C ILE A 178 -11.71 0.29 -31.25
N TYR A 179 -11.19 -0.22 -32.35
CA TYR A 179 -9.77 -0.50 -32.55
C TYR A 179 -9.16 0.50 -33.53
N ILE A 180 -8.37 1.43 -32.99
CA ILE A 180 -7.59 2.38 -33.79
C ILE A 180 -6.24 1.72 -34.12
N LYS A 181 -6.02 1.45 -35.41
CA LYS A 181 -4.77 0.90 -35.95
C LYS A 181 -3.76 1.99 -36.29
N THR A 182 -2.47 1.65 -36.30
CA THR A 182 -1.34 2.56 -36.61
C THR A 182 -1.61 3.45 -37.81
N GLY A 183 -1.36 4.76 -37.66
CA GLY A 183 -1.68 5.81 -38.63
C GLY A 183 -3.11 6.35 -38.52
N GLY A 184 -4.04 5.60 -37.94
CA GLY A 184 -5.42 6.02 -37.69
C GLY A 184 -5.56 6.94 -36.47
N SER A 185 -6.68 7.64 -36.42
CA SER A 185 -7.00 8.58 -35.33
C SER A 185 -8.48 8.60 -34.98
N ALA A 186 -8.81 9.11 -33.78
CA ALA A 186 -10.18 9.25 -33.33
C ALA A 186 -10.42 10.52 -32.51
N GLY A 187 -11.64 11.05 -32.58
CA GLY A 187 -12.19 12.01 -31.62
C GLY A 187 -13.50 11.45 -31.09
N ILE A 188 -13.64 11.25 -29.77
CA ILE A 188 -14.84 10.69 -29.14
C ILE A 188 -15.22 11.59 -27.98
N TYR A 189 -16.36 12.28 -28.09
CA TYR A 189 -16.67 13.45 -27.27
C TYR A 189 -18.11 13.45 -26.74
N SER A 190 -18.29 13.79 -25.47
CA SER A 190 -19.59 14.12 -24.86
C SER A 190 -20.67 13.03 -25.04
N GLY A 191 -20.30 11.77 -24.89
CA GLY A 191 -21.13 10.60 -25.18
C GLY A 191 -20.87 9.43 -24.24
N ARG A 192 -21.34 8.23 -24.60
CA ARG A 192 -21.26 7.04 -23.74
C ARG A 192 -20.84 5.80 -24.51
N ILE A 193 -20.06 4.93 -23.86
CA ILE A 193 -19.72 3.60 -24.38
C ILE A 193 -20.02 2.56 -23.30
N GLU A 194 -20.84 1.56 -23.64
CA GLU A 194 -21.18 0.43 -22.77
C GLU A 194 -20.94 -0.95 -23.42
N ASP A 195 -20.74 -1.95 -22.56
CA ASP A 195 -20.67 -3.38 -22.91
C ASP A 195 -19.57 -3.81 -23.89
N ALA A 196 -18.44 -3.10 -23.94
CA ALA A 196 -17.28 -3.51 -24.73
C ALA A 196 -16.30 -4.39 -23.95
N GLU A 197 -15.73 -5.41 -24.61
CA GLU A 197 -14.58 -6.19 -24.11
C GLU A 197 -13.35 -5.29 -23.86
N ALA A 198 -13.13 -4.31 -24.74
CA ALA A 198 -12.19 -3.21 -24.55
C ALA A 198 -12.65 -1.99 -25.37
N ALA A 199 -13.31 -1.01 -24.74
CA ALA A 199 -14.06 0.05 -25.43
C ALA A 199 -13.21 0.83 -26.46
N VAL A 200 -11.96 1.16 -26.14
CA VAL A 200 -10.98 1.68 -27.10
C VAL A 200 -9.67 0.89 -26.98
N THR A 201 -9.19 0.37 -28.11
CA THR A 201 -7.85 -0.23 -28.27
C THR A 201 -7.03 0.61 -29.23
N MET A 202 -5.81 1.01 -28.85
CA MET A 202 -4.95 1.91 -29.62
C MET A 202 -3.60 1.27 -29.98
N ASP A 203 -3.32 1.08 -31.26
CA ASP A 203 -1.98 0.74 -31.74
C ASP A 203 -0.98 1.90 -31.56
N ASP A 204 0.31 1.57 -31.64
CA ASP A 204 1.41 2.54 -31.66
C ASP A 204 1.31 3.51 -32.86
N GLY A 205 1.67 4.78 -32.67
CA GLY A 205 1.61 5.79 -33.73
C GLY A 205 0.19 6.24 -34.11
N THR A 206 -0.81 5.95 -33.27
CA THR A 206 -2.16 6.51 -33.38
C THR A 206 -2.25 7.88 -32.71
N GLY A 207 -3.41 8.53 -32.78
CA GLY A 207 -3.70 9.75 -32.02
C GLY A 207 -5.18 9.87 -31.70
N VAL A 208 -5.53 10.04 -30.43
CA VAL A 208 -6.91 9.94 -29.97
C VAL A 208 -7.28 11.08 -29.02
N GLY A 209 -8.44 11.70 -29.25
CA GLY A 209 -9.11 12.61 -28.31
C GLY A 209 -10.33 11.92 -27.68
N ILE A 210 -10.40 11.89 -26.35
CA ILE A 210 -11.51 11.32 -25.57
C ILE A 210 -11.84 12.30 -24.43
N VAL A 211 -12.97 12.99 -24.51
CA VAL A 211 -13.33 14.07 -23.55
C VAL A 211 -14.84 14.04 -23.25
N GLY A 212 -15.24 14.19 -21.99
CA GLY A 212 -16.66 14.17 -21.61
C GLY A 212 -17.33 12.80 -21.81
N MET A 213 -16.56 11.71 -21.88
CA MET A 213 -17.06 10.37 -22.21
C MET A 213 -17.36 9.54 -20.95
N THR A 214 -18.51 8.88 -20.92
CA THR A 214 -18.80 7.86 -19.90
C THR A 214 -18.56 6.45 -20.44
N PHE A 215 -17.57 5.76 -19.88
CA PHE A 215 -17.27 4.35 -20.11
C PHE A 215 -17.91 3.51 -18.99
N ASN A 216 -19.13 3.02 -19.19
CA ASN A 216 -19.85 2.25 -18.17
C ASN A 216 -19.94 0.75 -18.55
N ARG A 217 -19.72 -0.17 -17.60
CA ARG A 217 -19.89 -1.63 -17.82
C ARG A 217 -19.06 -2.18 -19.01
N ASN A 218 -17.87 -1.64 -19.23
CA ASN A 218 -16.89 -2.20 -20.16
C ASN A 218 -15.90 -3.06 -19.37
N HIS A 219 -15.40 -4.17 -19.92
CA HIS A 219 -14.41 -5.00 -19.20
C HIS A 219 -13.08 -4.25 -19.07
N ILE A 220 -12.67 -3.58 -20.15
CA ILE A 220 -11.63 -2.54 -20.15
C ILE A 220 -12.18 -1.28 -20.82
N GLY A 221 -11.89 -0.09 -20.27
CA GLY A 221 -12.16 1.19 -20.95
C GLY A 221 -11.18 1.44 -22.11
N ILE A 222 -9.94 1.79 -21.80
CA ILE A 222 -8.88 2.07 -22.79
C ILE A 222 -7.70 1.11 -22.61
N ARG A 223 -7.11 0.64 -23.70
CA ARG A 223 -5.83 -0.10 -23.68
C ARG A 223 -4.96 0.17 -24.91
N ASN A 224 -3.66 -0.14 -24.81
CA ASN A 224 -2.83 -0.31 -26.00
C ASN A 224 -3.21 -1.60 -26.76
N GLY A 225 -2.97 -1.59 -28.07
CA GLY A 225 -2.88 -2.79 -28.89
C GLY A 225 -1.63 -3.60 -28.55
N SER A 226 -1.63 -4.89 -28.91
CA SER A 226 -0.47 -5.76 -28.73
C SER A 226 0.71 -5.24 -29.55
N ALA A 227 1.80 -4.85 -28.90
CA ALA A 227 2.99 -4.37 -29.57
C ALA A 227 3.55 -5.46 -30.51
N THR A 228 3.62 -5.19 -31.81
CA THR A 228 4.12 -6.14 -32.81
C THR A 228 5.59 -6.49 -32.57
N VAL A 229 6.36 -5.51 -32.06
CA VAL A 229 7.71 -5.65 -31.52
C VAL A 229 7.91 -4.59 -30.43
N GLY A 230 8.47 -4.97 -29.28
CA GLY A 230 8.97 -4.03 -28.27
C GLY A 230 7.91 -3.26 -27.48
N VAL A 231 8.21 -2.01 -27.15
CA VAL A 231 7.36 -1.12 -26.33
C VAL A 231 6.36 -0.36 -27.23
N SER A 232 5.10 -0.31 -26.84
CA SER A 232 4.04 0.50 -27.49
C SER A 232 3.91 1.91 -26.88
N SER A 233 3.05 2.75 -27.45
CA SER A 233 2.71 4.06 -26.87
C SER A 233 1.22 4.36 -27.00
N VAL A 234 0.67 5.01 -25.97
CA VAL A 234 -0.72 5.48 -25.93
C VAL A 234 -0.73 7.00 -26.02
N ASN A 235 -1.15 7.49 -27.18
CA ASN A 235 -1.06 8.90 -27.58
C ASN A 235 -2.43 9.59 -27.47
N LEU A 236 -2.87 9.82 -26.22
CA LEU A 236 -4.07 10.61 -25.90
C LEU A 236 -3.73 12.10 -26.07
N ILE A 237 -4.26 12.75 -27.10
CA ILE A 237 -3.98 14.16 -27.42
C ILE A 237 -4.86 15.10 -26.60
N LEU A 238 -6.14 14.74 -26.44
CA LEU A 238 -7.15 15.48 -25.69
C LEU A 238 -7.79 14.51 -24.70
N PHE A 239 -7.63 14.73 -23.40
CA PHE A 239 -8.15 13.81 -22.37
C PHE A 239 -8.52 14.55 -21.08
N GLY A 240 -9.72 14.32 -20.56
CA GLY A 240 -10.27 14.97 -19.37
C GLY A 240 -11.79 14.85 -19.30
N ASP A 241 -12.38 15.12 -18.13
CA ASP A 241 -13.83 15.02 -17.90
C ASP A 241 -14.45 13.65 -18.28
N ASN A 242 -13.65 12.58 -18.21
CA ASN A 242 -14.11 11.23 -18.53
C ASN A 242 -14.54 10.49 -17.26
N THR A 243 -15.60 9.69 -17.34
CA THR A 243 -16.07 8.84 -16.24
C THR A 243 -15.98 7.38 -16.63
N PHE A 244 -15.19 6.61 -15.88
CA PHE A 244 -15.12 5.15 -15.96
C PHE A 244 -15.93 4.56 -14.80
N ASP A 245 -16.90 3.67 -15.11
CA ASP A 245 -17.89 3.16 -14.16
C ASP A 245 -18.32 1.70 -14.47
N CYS A 246 -18.97 1.06 -13.50
CA CYS A 246 -19.62 -0.24 -13.66
C CYS A 246 -20.92 -0.27 -12.82
N THR A 247 -21.98 0.42 -13.30
CA THR A 247 -23.24 0.62 -12.54
C THR A 247 -24.08 -0.63 -12.34
N ALA A 248 -23.80 -1.69 -13.09
CA ALA A 248 -24.39 -3.03 -12.98
C ALA A 248 -23.35 -4.07 -13.43
N ALA A 249 -23.74 -5.35 -13.48
CA ALA A 249 -22.88 -6.40 -14.03
C ALA A 249 -22.57 -6.18 -15.54
N LEU A 250 -21.41 -6.69 -15.97
CA LEU A 250 -21.06 -6.82 -17.38
C LEU A 250 -22.01 -7.79 -18.10
N LEU A 251 -22.26 -7.58 -19.40
CA LEU A 251 -22.82 -8.63 -20.25
C LEU A 251 -21.84 -9.81 -20.40
N PRO A 252 -22.33 -11.03 -20.73
CA PRO A 252 -21.46 -12.15 -21.05
C PRO A 252 -20.49 -11.80 -22.19
N PRO A 253 -19.20 -12.17 -22.10
CA PRO A 253 -18.22 -11.80 -23.10
C PRO A 253 -18.52 -12.47 -24.46
N PHE A 254 -17.93 -11.94 -25.52
CA PHE A 254 -18.02 -12.56 -26.85
C PHE A 254 -16.99 -13.70 -26.97
N SER A 255 -15.78 -13.46 -26.47
CA SER A 255 -14.71 -14.44 -26.35
C SER A 255 -14.78 -15.20 -25.01
N SER A 256 -14.61 -16.52 -25.04
CA SER A 256 -14.55 -17.35 -23.82
C SER A 256 -13.20 -17.26 -23.07
N SER A 257 -12.25 -16.48 -23.60
CA SER A 257 -10.87 -16.38 -23.12
C SER A 257 -10.40 -14.92 -23.09
N LEU A 258 -11.16 -14.05 -22.43
CA LEU A 258 -10.73 -12.67 -22.16
C LEU A 258 -9.43 -12.66 -21.34
N SER A 259 -8.56 -11.70 -21.67
CA SER A 259 -7.35 -11.38 -20.92
C SER A 259 -7.28 -9.86 -20.70
N PRO A 260 -7.21 -9.39 -19.43
CA PRO A 260 -7.33 -10.15 -18.18
C PRO A 260 -8.69 -10.86 -18.03
N ALA A 261 -8.79 -11.82 -17.10
CA ALA A 261 -9.94 -12.72 -16.98
C ALA A 261 -11.25 -12.00 -16.59
N TYR A 262 -12.37 -12.50 -17.10
CA TYR A 262 -13.71 -11.96 -16.83
C TYR A 262 -14.19 -12.31 -15.41
N THR A 263 -14.69 -11.32 -14.67
CA THR A 263 -15.19 -11.46 -13.28
C THR A 263 -16.65 -11.03 -13.11
N GLY A 264 -17.33 -10.58 -14.18
CA GLY A 264 -18.66 -9.96 -14.11
C GLY A 264 -18.68 -8.48 -13.69
N THR A 265 -17.53 -7.92 -13.31
CA THR A 265 -17.31 -6.50 -12.99
C THR A 265 -16.19 -5.96 -13.90
N SER A 266 -16.21 -4.67 -14.25
CA SER A 266 -15.11 -4.03 -14.98
C SER A 266 -13.75 -4.30 -14.34
N TYR A 267 -12.79 -4.79 -15.14
CA TYR A 267 -11.44 -5.07 -14.66
C TYR A 267 -10.63 -3.79 -14.48
N SER A 268 -10.55 -2.93 -15.51
CA SER A 268 -9.78 -1.69 -15.44
C SER A 268 -10.29 -0.57 -16.34
N GLY A 269 -10.29 0.67 -15.85
CA GLY A 269 -10.63 1.85 -16.65
C GLY A 269 -9.60 2.10 -17.76
N ILE A 270 -8.31 2.04 -17.43
CA ILE A 270 -7.21 2.05 -18.41
C ILE A 270 -6.23 0.92 -18.09
N HIS A 271 -5.94 0.06 -19.06
CA HIS A 271 -4.97 -1.04 -18.92
C HIS A 271 -3.83 -0.87 -19.93
N LEU A 272 -2.61 -0.64 -19.44
CA LEU A 272 -1.40 -0.52 -20.24
C LEU A 272 -0.45 -1.69 -19.97
N ASN A 273 -0.07 -2.43 -21.02
CA ASN A 273 0.91 -3.51 -20.93
C ASN A 273 2.04 -3.26 -21.95
N THR A 274 3.28 -3.22 -21.45
CA THR A 274 4.51 -2.98 -22.22
C THR A 274 4.41 -1.73 -23.12
N ALA A 275 4.15 -0.58 -22.47
CA ALA A 275 3.77 0.67 -23.11
C ALA A 275 4.37 1.91 -22.42
N VAL A 276 4.38 3.05 -23.11
CA VAL A 276 4.49 4.40 -22.50
C VAL A 276 3.20 5.20 -22.71
N GLY A 277 2.87 6.14 -21.82
CA GLY A 277 1.74 7.06 -22.06
C GLY A 277 1.52 8.13 -21.00
N THR A 278 0.72 9.15 -21.33
CA THR A 278 0.15 10.08 -20.34
C THR A 278 -1.36 9.88 -20.23
N VAL A 279 -1.87 10.01 -19.00
CA VAL A 279 -3.31 10.09 -18.68
C VAL A 279 -3.53 11.47 -18.05
N PRO A 280 -3.63 12.54 -18.85
CA PRO A 280 -3.64 13.89 -18.33
C PRO A 280 -5.09 14.36 -18.05
N GLY A 281 -5.28 15.40 -17.23
CA GLY A 281 -6.62 15.93 -16.90
C GLY A 281 -6.84 17.34 -17.46
N HIS A 282 -6.99 17.45 -18.78
CA HIS A 282 -6.87 18.71 -19.54
C HIS A 282 -8.07 19.64 -19.54
N PHE A 283 -9.24 19.11 -19.19
CA PHE A 283 -10.50 19.86 -19.22
C PHE A 283 -11.11 19.87 -17.82
N ASP A 284 -11.39 18.68 -17.29
CA ASP A 284 -11.66 18.45 -15.88
C ASP A 284 -11.09 17.07 -15.44
N ILE A 285 -11.36 16.70 -14.20
CA ILE A 285 -10.98 15.45 -13.54
C ILE A 285 -11.46 14.23 -14.35
N ASN A 286 -10.61 13.19 -14.45
CA ASN A 286 -11.04 11.88 -14.91
C ASN A 286 -11.47 11.01 -13.71
N TYR A 287 -12.72 10.56 -13.69
CA TYR A 287 -13.30 9.79 -12.59
C TYR A 287 -13.24 8.28 -12.85
N PHE A 288 -12.88 7.50 -11.83
CA PHE A 288 -12.84 6.03 -11.89
C PHE A 288 -13.59 5.46 -10.69
N ARG A 289 -14.64 4.65 -10.91
CA ARG A 289 -15.42 4.04 -9.82
C ARG A 289 -16.04 2.68 -10.11
N ASN A 290 -16.42 1.97 -9.05
CA ASN A 290 -17.19 0.71 -9.07
C ASN A 290 -16.54 -0.47 -9.82
N MET A 291 -15.23 -0.44 -10.07
CA MET A 291 -14.45 -1.46 -10.80
C MET A 291 -13.32 -2.04 -9.95
N HIS A 292 -12.62 -3.06 -10.44
CA HIS A 292 -11.51 -3.66 -9.68
C HIS A 292 -10.28 -2.76 -9.58
N PHE A 293 -9.89 -2.16 -10.70
CA PHE A 293 -8.75 -1.26 -10.80
C PHE A 293 -9.14 0.01 -11.57
N GLY A 294 -8.71 1.19 -11.13
CA GLY A 294 -8.92 2.42 -11.93
C GLY A 294 -7.99 2.42 -13.15
N ILE A 295 -6.69 2.27 -12.91
CA ILE A 295 -5.65 2.12 -13.93
C ILE A 295 -4.76 0.93 -13.59
N THR A 296 -4.40 0.12 -14.59
CA THR A 296 -3.49 -1.03 -14.48
C THR A 296 -2.28 -0.85 -15.39
N LEU A 297 -1.07 -1.00 -14.86
CA LEU A 297 0.20 -0.91 -15.58
C LEU A 297 0.99 -2.21 -15.41
N GLU A 298 1.42 -2.82 -16.52
CA GLU A 298 2.18 -4.07 -16.54
C GLU A 298 3.42 -3.90 -17.44
N ASN A 299 4.60 -3.78 -16.83
CA ASN A 299 5.86 -3.40 -17.50
C ASN A 299 5.74 -2.10 -18.32
N ALA A 300 4.90 -1.17 -17.85
CA ALA A 300 4.57 0.08 -18.54
C ALA A 300 5.03 1.31 -17.75
N ASP A 301 5.40 2.36 -18.48
CA ASP A 301 5.74 3.67 -17.93
C ASP A 301 4.55 4.62 -18.15
N ALA A 302 4.07 5.25 -17.08
CA ALA A 302 2.94 6.17 -17.19
C ALA A 302 3.09 7.41 -16.31
N HIS A 303 2.54 8.52 -16.79
CA HIS A 303 2.27 9.71 -15.97
C HIS A 303 0.76 9.98 -15.95
N ILE A 304 0.19 10.03 -14.76
CA ILE A 304 -1.25 10.12 -14.51
C ILE A 304 -1.50 11.40 -13.71
N GLU A 305 -2.45 12.22 -14.16
CA GLU A 305 -2.70 13.52 -13.53
C GLU A 305 -4.19 13.85 -13.41
N ARG A 306 -4.57 14.52 -12.31
CA ARG A 306 -5.93 15.03 -12.06
C ARG A 306 -7.01 13.96 -12.25
N CYS A 307 -6.78 12.78 -11.67
CA CYS A 307 -7.73 11.67 -11.66
C CYS A 307 -8.37 11.53 -10.26
N ASP A 308 -9.58 10.97 -10.18
CA ASP A 308 -10.32 10.74 -8.94
C ASP A 308 -10.82 9.30 -8.86
N PHE A 309 -10.20 8.51 -7.97
CA PHE A 309 -10.41 7.08 -7.82
C PHE A 309 -11.29 6.81 -6.59
N ARG A 310 -12.53 6.37 -6.80
CA ARG A 310 -13.48 6.14 -5.70
C ARG A 310 -14.17 4.78 -5.74
N SER A 311 -14.39 4.17 -4.58
CA SER A 311 -15.25 2.99 -4.43
C SER A 311 -14.88 1.80 -5.35
N MET A 312 -13.60 1.41 -5.35
CA MET A 312 -13.15 0.21 -6.08
C MET A 312 -13.67 -1.08 -5.43
N VAL A 313 -13.98 -2.08 -6.25
CA VAL A 313 -14.59 -3.37 -5.90
C VAL A 313 -13.51 -4.45 -5.75
N GLN A 314 -13.62 -5.30 -4.73
CA GLN A 314 -12.66 -6.38 -4.48
C GLN A 314 -12.60 -7.38 -5.65
N HIS A 315 -11.41 -7.57 -6.24
CA HIS A 315 -11.14 -8.59 -7.26
C HIS A 315 -11.22 -9.99 -6.64
N PRO A 316 -11.91 -10.97 -7.24
CA PRO A 316 -12.21 -12.25 -6.59
C PRO A 316 -10.99 -13.13 -6.34
N THR A 317 -9.93 -13.01 -7.14
CA THR A 317 -8.73 -13.87 -7.06
C THR A 317 -7.43 -13.13 -6.69
N ILE A 318 -7.48 -11.80 -6.51
CA ILE A 318 -6.30 -11.00 -6.10
C ILE A 318 -6.61 -10.47 -4.71
N GLN A 319 -5.95 -11.02 -3.68
CA GLN A 319 -6.11 -10.56 -2.31
C GLN A 319 -5.94 -9.04 -2.24
N ASN A 320 -6.91 -8.38 -1.61
CA ASN A 320 -6.98 -6.92 -1.47
C ASN A 320 -7.09 -6.09 -2.78
N GLY A 321 -7.19 -6.72 -3.95
CA GLY A 321 -7.30 -6.12 -5.29
C GLY A 321 -8.52 -5.21 -5.50
N SER A 322 -8.51 -4.03 -4.91
CA SER A 322 -9.47 -2.93 -5.03
C SER A 322 -8.61 -1.65 -5.00
N HIS A 323 -7.98 -1.33 -6.14
CA HIS A 323 -6.90 -0.35 -6.22
C HIS A 323 -7.27 0.82 -7.14
N GLY A 324 -6.93 2.05 -6.74
CA GLY A 324 -7.01 3.20 -7.65
C GLY A 324 -6.07 3.01 -8.83
N ILE A 325 -4.78 2.76 -8.54
CA ILE A 325 -3.77 2.39 -9.53
C ILE A 325 -3.07 1.11 -9.09
N ARG A 326 -2.92 0.13 -10.00
CA ARG A 326 -2.11 -1.07 -9.83
C ARG A 326 -0.96 -1.07 -10.84
N SER A 327 0.28 -1.18 -10.39
CA SER A 327 1.49 -1.16 -11.22
C SER A 327 2.39 -2.36 -10.92
N ILE A 328 2.92 -3.01 -11.96
CA ILE A 328 3.94 -4.06 -11.85
C ILE A 328 5.06 -3.75 -12.84
N GLY A 329 6.30 -3.59 -12.35
CA GLY A 329 7.43 -3.14 -13.17
C GLY A 329 7.25 -1.74 -13.75
N GLY A 330 8.12 -1.32 -14.67
CA GLY A 330 8.07 0.02 -15.27
C GLY A 330 8.23 1.16 -14.25
N ALA A 331 7.72 2.35 -14.59
CA ALA A 331 7.80 3.53 -13.73
C ALA A 331 6.51 4.37 -13.77
N LEU A 332 5.91 4.54 -12.59
CA LEU A 332 4.65 5.26 -12.36
C LEU A 332 4.91 6.67 -11.83
N SER A 333 4.36 7.68 -12.47
CA SER A 333 4.24 9.05 -11.95
C SER A 333 2.77 9.41 -11.76
N VAL A 334 2.42 10.00 -10.60
CA VAL A 334 1.04 10.44 -10.31
C VAL A 334 1.06 11.83 -9.67
N ASN A 335 0.32 12.77 -10.24
CA ASN A 335 0.22 14.14 -9.76
C ASN A 335 -1.23 14.59 -9.57
N ARG A 336 -1.45 15.52 -8.61
CA ARG A 336 -2.72 16.28 -8.44
C ARG A 336 -4.01 15.42 -8.41
N SER A 337 -3.94 14.16 -7.96
CA SER A 337 -5.05 13.17 -8.02
C SER A 337 -5.64 12.83 -6.64
N ASN A 338 -6.86 12.30 -6.60
CA ASN A 338 -7.62 11.95 -5.39
C ASN A 338 -7.93 10.44 -5.31
N PHE A 339 -7.92 9.89 -4.10
CA PHE A 339 -8.13 8.46 -3.81
C PHE A 339 -9.03 8.29 -2.57
N ASP A 340 -10.18 7.61 -2.70
CA ASP A 340 -11.17 7.46 -1.61
C ASP A 340 -11.96 6.14 -1.68
N LEU A 341 -12.38 5.58 -0.54
CA LEU A 341 -13.16 4.32 -0.46
C LEU A 341 -12.50 3.11 -1.16
N LEU A 342 -11.17 2.98 -1.02
CA LEU A 342 -10.33 1.94 -1.64
C LEU A 342 -9.77 0.95 -0.61
N ASN A 343 -9.29 -0.21 -1.07
CA ASN A 343 -8.32 -0.99 -0.30
C ASN A 343 -6.94 -0.33 -0.37
N HIS A 344 -6.45 -0.07 -1.59
CA HIS A 344 -5.18 0.61 -1.83
C HIS A 344 -5.39 1.81 -2.77
N GLY A 345 -4.82 2.98 -2.46
CA GLY A 345 -4.78 4.10 -3.39
C GLY A 345 -3.91 3.76 -4.59
N ILE A 346 -2.64 3.48 -4.31
CA ILE A 346 -1.66 2.97 -5.27
C ILE A 346 -1.08 1.67 -4.72
N TRP A 347 -0.99 0.64 -5.56
CA TRP A 347 -0.27 -0.60 -5.30
C TRP A 347 0.79 -0.82 -6.38
N ALA A 348 2.05 -0.93 -5.99
CA ALA A 348 3.19 -1.07 -6.90
C ALA A 348 4.08 -2.27 -6.53
N GLU A 349 4.38 -3.13 -7.49
CA GLU A 349 5.28 -4.28 -7.36
C GLU A 349 6.49 -4.08 -8.30
N GLY A 350 7.66 -3.75 -7.76
CA GLY A 350 8.88 -3.55 -8.55
C GLY A 350 8.82 -2.40 -9.56
N SER A 351 7.89 -1.45 -9.39
CA SER A 351 7.79 -0.21 -10.19
C SER A 351 8.55 0.93 -9.52
N GLU A 352 9.25 1.75 -10.31
CA GLU A 352 9.69 3.07 -9.83
C GLU A 352 8.49 3.99 -9.58
N LEU A 353 8.61 4.89 -8.61
CA LEU A 353 7.53 5.78 -8.19
C LEU A 353 7.95 7.26 -8.17
N ASN A 354 7.09 8.13 -8.70
CA ASN A 354 7.14 9.59 -8.47
C ASN A 354 5.72 10.10 -8.20
N ILE A 355 5.31 10.04 -6.94
CA ILE A 355 3.93 10.30 -6.47
C ILE A 355 3.90 11.63 -5.73
N THR A 356 3.26 12.66 -6.31
CA THR A 356 3.33 14.03 -5.77
C THR A 356 1.98 14.76 -5.70
N ASN A 357 1.80 15.58 -4.67
CA ASN A 357 0.64 16.48 -4.52
C ASN A 357 -0.75 15.79 -4.59
N ASN A 358 -0.84 14.50 -4.26
CA ASN A 358 -2.10 13.73 -4.29
C ASN A 358 -2.81 13.75 -2.94
N THR A 359 -4.11 13.46 -2.93
CA THR A 359 -4.93 13.35 -1.70
C THR A 359 -5.45 11.92 -1.53
N PHE A 360 -5.26 11.35 -0.35
CA PHE A 360 -5.65 9.97 -0.02
C PHE A 360 -6.54 9.93 1.23
N THR A 361 -7.78 9.48 1.07
CA THR A 361 -8.65 9.08 2.19
C THR A 361 -8.50 7.59 2.43
N VAL A 362 -7.62 7.21 3.36
CA VAL A 362 -7.30 5.81 3.65
C VAL A 362 -8.41 5.20 4.49
N THR A 363 -9.36 4.55 3.80
CA THR A 363 -10.58 4.00 4.38
C THR A 363 -10.43 2.56 4.87
N ARG A 364 -9.77 1.67 4.11
CA ARG A 364 -9.69 0.23 4.43
C ARG A 364 -8.29 -0.25 4.80
N ARG A 365 -7.29 -0.07 3.92
CA ARG A 365 -5.89 -0.47 4.17
C ARG A 365 -4.88 0.65 3.94
N THR A 366 -4.41 0.87 2.72
CA THR A 366 -3.18 1.65 2.49
C THR A 366 -3.33 2.78 1.48
N GLY A 367 -2.73 3.94 1.74
CA GLY A 367 -2.66 5.03 0.74
C GLY A 367 -1.78 4.64 -0.45
N ILE A 368 -0.49 4.42 -0.18
CA ILE A 368 0.49 3.91 -1.16
C ILE A 368 1.16 2.66 -0.60
N THR A 369 1.08 1.55 -1.33
CA THR A 369 1.88 0.34 -1.12
C THR A 369 2.90 0.19 -2.24
N SER A 370 4.17 -0.03 -1.91
CA SER A 370 5.25 -0.33 -2.86
C SER A 370 6.13 -1.46 -2.34
N THR A 371 6.26 -2.55 -3.09
CA THR A 371 6.94 -3.78 -2.65
C THR A 371 7.80 -4.42 -3.74
N LEU A 372 8.63 -5.41 -3.35
CA LEU A 372 9.53 -6.17 -4.26
C LEU A 372 10.59 -5.29 -4.97
N ASN A 373 10.98 -4.20 -4.32
CA ASN A 373 11.71 -3.08 -4.91
C ASN A 373 13.20 -3.30 -5.19
N LEU A 374 13.71 -4.55 -5.17
CA LEU A 374 15.14 -4.88 -5.35
C LEU A 374 15.77 -4.15 -6.56
N ASN A 375 15.09 -4.16 -7.70
CA ASN A 375 15.57 -3.62 -8.98
C ASN A 375 14.85 -2.31 -9.41
N THR A 376 14.28 -1.57 -8.45
CA THR A 376 13.73 -0.23 -8.70
C THR A 376 14.82 0.84 -8.50
N ASP A 377 14.85 1.82 -9.41
CA ASP A 377 15.94 2.79 -9.44
C ASP A 377 15.66 3.96 -8.50
N PHE A 378 14.40 4.40 -8.42
CA PHE A 378 13.95 5.55 -7.64
C PHE A 378 12.54 5.34 -7.07
N ILE A 379 12.32 5.78 -5.83
CA ILE A 379 11.01 5.86 -5.17
C ILE A 379 10.90 7.23 -4.50
N SER A 380 10.05 8.09 -5.04
CA SER A 380 9.77 9.44 -4.53
C SER A 380 8.29 9.61 -4.21
N ILE A 381 7.97 9.96 -2.97
CA ILE A 381 6.61 10.21 -2.47
C ILE A 381 6.62 11.56 -1.76
N LEU A 382 6.20 12.62 -2.46
CA LEU A 382 6.46 14.01 -2.06
C LEU A 382 5.18 14.85 -1.93
N ASN A 383 5.05 15.62 -0.84
CA ASN A 383 3.99 16.63 -0.65
C ASN A 383 2.54 16.11 -0.78
N ASN A 384 2.29 14.81 -0.56
CA ASN A 384 0.94 14.24 -0.62
C ASN A 384 0.20 14.45 0.72
N GLN A 385 -1.12 14.49 0.67
CA GLN A 385 -2.00 14.59 1.84
C GLN A 385 -2.71 13.26 2.09
N PHE A 386 -2.66 12.77 3.33
CA PHE A 386 -3.30 11.53 3.75
C PHE A 386 -4.22 11.78 4.94
N THR A 387 -5.43 11.23 4.87
CA THR A 387 -6.35 11.14 6.00
C THR A 387 -6.68 9.68 6.23
N ILE A 388 -6.10 9.06 7.26
CA ILE A 388 -6.49 7.71 7.70
C ILE A 388 -7.79 7.83 8.48
N THR A 389 -8.80 7.04 8.10
CA THR A 389 -10.17 7.18 8.62
C THR A 389 -10.72 5.92 9.30
N ASN A 390 -11.77 6.16 10.08
CA ASN A 390 -12.52 5.17 10.84
C ASN A 390 -13.50 4.34 9.99
N ALA A 391 -13.42 4.42 8.66
CA ALA A 391 -14.32 3.71 7.76
C ALA A 391 -14.19 2.18 7.90
N VAL A 392 -15.29 1.51 7.59
CA VAL A 392 -15.55 0.06 7.71
C VAL A 392 -14.33 -0.84 7.47
N GLY A 393 -13.95 -1.61 8.50
CA GLY A 393 -12.95 -2.67 8.41
C GLY A 393 -12.08 -2.79 9.67
N ALA A 394 -11.85 -4.03 10.12
CA ALA A 394 -10.75 -4.37 11.02
C ALA A 394 -9.49 -4.66 10.18
N GLY A 395 -8.30 -4.33 10.70
CA GLY A 395 -7.03 -4.50 10.01
C GLY A 395 -6.07 -3.32 10.20
N LEU A 396 -4.82 -3.53 9.78
CA LEU A 396 -3.80 -2.48 9.70
C LEU A 396 -4.17 -1.45 8.63
N LYS A 397 -4.11 -0.16 9.00
CA LYS A 397 -4.23 0.97 8.07
C LYS A 397 -2.95 1.79 8.02
N THR A 398 -2.44 2.06 6.82
CA THR A 398 -1.14 2.70 6.62
C THR A 398 -1.25 3.84 5.61
N ALA A 399 -0.67 5.03 5.86
CA ALA A 399 -0.66 6.06 4.82
C ALA A 399 0.33 5.71 3.69
N ILE A 400 1.58 5.40 4.05
CA ILE A 400 2.64 5.01 3.11
C ILE A 400 3.33 3.73 3.63
N ARG A 401 3.28 2.63 2.87
CA ARG A 401 4.06 1.40 3.09
C ARG A 401 5.04 1.19 1.93
N VAL A 402 6.33 1.11 2.20
CA VAL A 402 7.36 0.90 1.15
C VAL A 402 8.45 -0.08 1.58
N ASP A 403 8.67 -1.12 0.79
CA ASP A 403 9.92 -1.89 0.81
C ASP A 403 11.03 -1.01 0.19
N ARG A 404 12.12 -0.72 0.90
CA ARG A 404 13.24 0.07 0.35
C ARG A 404 13.87 -0.62 -0.86
N ASN A 405 14.25 0.18 -1.85
CA ASN A 405 14.93 -0.27 -3.05
C ASN A 405 16.43 -0.52 -2.82
N SER A 406 16.97 -1.55 -3.47
CA SER A 406 18.39 -1.91 -3.34
C SER A 406 19.22 -1.12 -4.36
N ARG A 407 19.90 -0.05 -3.91
CA ARG A 407 20.84 0.73 -4.75
C ARG A 407 22.26 0.74 -4.19
N SER A 408 23.22 0.79 -5.10
CA SER A 408 24.65 0.95 -4.83
C SER A 408 25.01 2.43 -4.66
N SER A 409 25.94 2.76 -3.77
CA SER A 409 26.47 4.11 -3.61
C SER A 409 27.66 4.43 -4.53
N ALA A 410 27.96 3.57 -5.51
CA ALA A 410 29.05 3.79 -6.47
C ALA A 410 28.82 5.09 -7.27
N GLY A 411 29.88 5.90 -7.45
CA GLY A 411 29.84 7.22 -8.08
C GLY A 411 29.34 8.36 -7.18
N ASN A 412 28.30 8.15 -6.35
CA ASN A 412 27.76 9.20 -5.49
C ASN A 412 27.19 8.66 -4.16
N PRO A 413 27.88 8.84 -3.00
CA PRO A 413 27.38 8.42 -1.70
C PRO A 413 26.30 9.33 -1.11
N ASN A 414 26.06 10.51 -1.71
CA ASN A 414 25.00 11.44 -1.30
C ASN A 414 23.71 11.27 -2.10
N LEU A 415 23.65 10.29 -3.02
CA LEU A 415 22.46 10.02 -3.80
C LEU A 415 21.38 9.41 -2.90
N ALA A 416 20.24 10.11 -2.78
CA ALA A 416 19.03 9.53 -2.21
C ALA A 416 18.17 8.99 -3.35
N SER A 417 18.02 7.67 -3.44
CA SER A 417 17.10 7.07 -4.42
C SER A 417 15.75 6.67 -3.83
N PHE A 418 15.65 6.69 -2.51
CA PHE A 418 14.43 6.58 -1.74
C PHE A 418 14.18 7.92 -1.04
N ASP A 419 13.02 8.53 -1.28
CA ASP A 419 12.62 9.80 -0.65
C ASP A 419 11.12 9.85 -0.34
N ILE A 420 10.78 9.93 0.95
CA ILE A 420 9.43 10.20 1.44
C ILE A 420 9.47 11.54 2.17
N SER A 421 9.08 12.64 1.52
CA SER A 421 9.27 13.98 2.09
C SER A 421 8.11 14.96 1.91
N GLY A 422 7.94 15.86 2.88
CA GLY A 422 6.94 16.93 2.87
C GLY A 422 5.48 16.48 2.94
N ASN A 423 5.20 15.19 3.15
CA ASN A 423 3.82 14.67 3.20
C ASN A 423 3.12 15.09 4.50
N ALA A 424 1.81 15.36 4.40
CA ALA A 424 0.95 15.68 5.54
C ALA A 424 0.01 14.51 5.82
N ILE A 425 0.07 13.94 7.02
CA ILE A 425 -0.66 12.72 7.41
C ILE A 425 -1.50 12.99 8.64
N ALA A 426 -2.82 13.00 8.49
CA ALA A 426 -3.78 12.96 9.58
C ALA A 426 -4.16 11.51 9.89
N ILE A 427 -3.74 10.99 11.04
CA ILE A 427 -4.19 9.69 11.54
C ILE A 427 -5.41 9.94 12.43
N ASN A 428 -6.62 9.76 11.91
CA ASN A 428 -7.82 9.97 12.72
C ASN A 428 -8.12 8.75 13.59
N GLY A 429 -8.25 8.99 14.89
CA GLY A 429 -8.56 7.98 15.88
C GLY A 429 -10.05 7.58 15.90
N LEU A 430 -10.32 6.33 16.27
CA LEU A 430 -11.65 5.74 16.45
C LEU A 430 -12.48 6.31 17.60
N GLY A 431 -13.80 6.24 17.42
CA GLY A 431 -14.74 6.30 18.54
C GLY A 431 -14.63 5.07 19.43
N VAL A 432 -14.94 5.23 20.72
CA VAL A 432 -14.84 4.18 21.74
C VAL A 432 -15.70 2.96 21.38
N GLY A 433 -15.13 1.75 21.45
CA GLY A 433 -15.87 0.49 21.35
C GLY A 433 -15.48 -0.48 20.22
N ALA A 434 -14.38 -0.24 19.49
CA ALA A 434 -13.81 -1.22 18.55
C ALA A 434 -12.77 -2.14 19.23
N ASN A 435 -12.50 -3.32 18.68
CA ASN A 435 -11.56 -4.29 19.28
C ASN A 435 -10.11 -3.74 19.31
N PRO A 436 -9.47 -3.58 20.48
CA PRO A 436 -8.11 -3.03 20.61
C PRO A 436 -7.04 -3.71 19.75
N GLN A 437 -7.14 -5.03 19.57
CA GLN A 437 -6.05 -5.82 19.00
C GLN A 437 -6.01 -5.80 17.47
N LEU A 438 -7.09 -5.39 16.80
CA LEU A 438 -7.26 -5.53 15.36
C LEU A 438 -7.01 -4.23 14.57
N LEU A 439 -6.57 -3.16 15.23
CA LEU A 439 -6.64 -1.79 14.72
C LEU A 439 -5.32 -1.03 14.92
N GLN A 440 -4.29 -1.49 14.19
CA GLN A 440 -3.06 -0.73 14.00
C GLN A 440 -3.26 0.41 12.99
N GLN A 441 -2.71 1.57 13.28
CA GLN A 441 -2.58 2.68 12.34
C GLN A 441 -1.10 3.08 12.20
N ARG A 442 -0.61 3.20 10.97
CA ARG A 442 0.76 3.62 10.63
C ARG A 442 0.72 4.85 9.72
N GLY A 443 1.54 5.86 10.01
CA GLY A 443 1.75 6.98 9.09
C GLY A 443 2.65 6.54 7.94
N ILE A 444 3.96 6.68 8.15
CA ILE A 444 4.99 6.14 7.25
C ILE A 444 5.50 4.83 7.84
N TRP A 445 5.50 3.75 7.05
CA TRP A 445 6.14 2.48 7.37
C TRP A 445 7.10 2.08 6.25
N VAL A 446 8.37 1.89 6.61
CA VAL A 446 9.45 1.53 5.67
C VAL A 446 10.14 0.26 6.15
N PHE A 447 10.31 -0.71 5.25
CA PHE A 447 10.97 -1.98 5.53
C PHE A 447 12.16 -2.16 4.59
N SER A 448 13.31 -2.64 5.08
CA SER A 448 14.47 -2.97 4.22
C SER A 448 14.69 -4.49 4.15
N PRO A 449 13.88 -5.23 3.36
CA PRO A 449 14.06 -6.68 3.16
C PRO A 449 15.36 -7.01 2.42
N VAL A 450 15.90 -6.02 1.69
CA VAL A 450 17.10 -6.11 0.85
C VAL A 450 18.20 -5.17 1.37
N PRO A 451 19.47 -5.41 1.01
CA PRO A 451 20.57 -4.51 1.34
C PRO A 451 20.46 -3.19 0.55
N SER A 452 21.07 -2.12 1.05
CA SER A 452 21.11 -0.82 0.36
C SER A 452 22.28 0.00 0.86
N LEU A 453 22.99 0.71 -0.03
CA LEU A 453 24.21 1.47 0.31
C LEU A 453 24.04 2.99 0.13
N ASP A 454 22.99 3.40 -0.58
CA ASP A 454 22.64 4.79 -0.86
C ASP A 454 21.93 5.47 0.33
N ILE A 455 21.38 6.67 0.15
CA ILE A 455 20.58 7.34 1.18
C ILE A 455 19.09 6.96 1.05
N GLY A 456 18.50 6.51 2.16
CA GLY A 456 17.05 6.42 2.31
C GLY A 456 16.52 7.63 3.09
N LEU A 457 15.91 8.60 2.41
CA LEU A 457 15.44 9.85 2.99
C LEU A 457 13.96 9.78 3.43
N ILE A 458 13.68 10.28 4.64
CA ILE A 458 12.34 10.52 5.18
C ILE A 458 12.37 11.90 5.84
N SER A 459 11.91 12.96 5.17
CA SER A 459 12.14 14.34 5.66
C SER A 459 11.00 15.34 5.58
N GLY A 460 10.90 16.23 6.57
CA GLY A 460 9.91 17.31 6.59
C GLY A 460 8.44 16.87 6.60
N ASN A 461 8.14 15.58 6.81
CA ASN A 461 6.77 15.09 6.87
C ASN A 461 6.10 15.57 8.17
N THR A 462 4.82 15.90 8.11
CA THR A 462 4.01 16.25 9.29
C THR A 462 2.98 15.15 9.55
N VAL A 463 3.03 14.53 10.72
CA VAL A 463 2.09 13.47 11.13
C VAL A 463 1.32 13.91 12.37
N THR A 464 0.03 14.14 12.22
CA THR A 464 -0.89 14.47 13.33
C THR A 464 -1.77 13.27 13.62
N ALA A 465 -1.54 12.60 14.75
CA ALA A 465 -2.39 11.52 15.23
C ALA A 465 -3.43 12.07 16.21
N THR A 466 -4.72 11.89 15.93
CA THR A 466 -5.76 12.20 16.91
C THR A 466 -6.00 11.01 17.82
N ALA A 467 -6.15 11.32 19.11
CA ALA A 467 -6.04 10.37 20.18
C ALA A 467 -7.36 9.60 20.40
N ALA A 468 -7.36 8.30 20.08
CA ALA A 468 -8.49 7.40 20.31
C ALA A 468 -8.25 6.32 21.36
N VAL A 469 -9.35 5.86 21.96
CA VAL A 469 -9.33 4.75 22.92
C VAL A 469 -8.84 3.48 22.22
N ASP A 470 -7.94 2.77 22.89
CA ASP A 470 -7.44 1.42 22.56
C ASP A 470 -6.70 1.19 21.22
N GLN A 471 -6.32 2.24 20.47
CA GLN A 471 -5.57 2.08 19.21
C GLN A 471 -4.05 2.16 19.32
N ARG A 472 -3.37 1.30 18.55
CA ARG A 472 -1.93 1.37 18.25
C ARG A 472 -1.68 2.36 17.12
N GLN A 473 -0.76 3.30 17.31
CA GLN A 473 -0.51 4.41 16.38
C GLN A 473 1.00 4.70 16.29
N ASN A 474 1.63 4.31 15.18
CA ASN A 474 3.03 4.61 14.88
C ASN A 474 3.10 5.66 13.78
N CYS A 475 3.65 6.83 14.05
CA CYS A 475 3.59 7.95 13.10
C CYS A 475 4.65 7.81 11.98
N ILE A 476 5.89 7.44 12.34
CA ILE A 476 6.95 7.05 11.40
C ILE A 476 7.65 5.81 11.96
N GLU A 477 7.75 4.73 11.18
CA GLU A 477 8.31 3.43 11.57
C GLU A 477 9.27 2.92 10.47
N VAL A 478 10.52 2.61 10.83
CA VAL A 478 11.55 2.14 9.88
C VAL A 478 12.23 0.86 10.37
N ASP A 479 11.87 -0.26 9.76
CA ASP A 479 12.52 -1.55 9.97
C ASP A 479 13.77 -1.64 9.09
N ALA A 480 14.91 -1.26 9.65
CA ALA A 480 16.11 -0.86 8.91
C ALA A 480 16.86 -2.04 8.27
N GLY A 481 16.75 -3.25 8.83
CA GLY A 481 17.24 -4.49 8.21
C GLY A 481 18.69 -4.42 7.76
N LEU A 482 18.94 -4.73 6.48
CA LEU A 482 20.27 -4.66 5.85
C LEU A 482 20.54 -3.33 5.09
N GLY A 483 19.66 -2.33 5.20
CA GLY A 483 19.80 -1.05 4.50
C GLY A 483 20.59 -0.02 5.30
N ASP A 484 21.69 0.50 4.75
CA ASP A 484 22.51 1.54 5.37
C ASP A 484 21.89 2.94 5.26
N ARG A 485 22.42 3.91 6.03
CA ARG A 485 22.29 5.35 5.75
C ARG A 485 20.85 5.88 5.63
N PHE A 486 19.89 5.31 6.35
CA PHE A 486 18.58 5.95 6.55
C PHE A 486 18.71 7.36 7.19
N ARG A 487 17.94 8.33 6.69
CA ARG A 487 17.97 9.75 7.05
C ARG A 487 16.56 10.21 7.42
N VAL A 488 16.22 10.17 8.71
CA VAL A 488 14.94 10.68 9.24
C VAL A 488 15.15 12.12 9.71
N LEU A 489 14.83 13.11 8.87
CA LEU A 489 15.28 14.50 9.05
C LEU A 489 14.12 15.50 9.14
N GLY A 490 14.03 16.27 10.22
CA GLY A 490 13.12 17.43 10.31
C GLY A 490 11.63 17.11 10.22
N ASN A 491 11.22 15.87 10.50
CA ASN A 491 9.81 15.49 10.53
C ASN A 491 9.15 16.00 11.82
N ASN A 492 7.86 16.36 11.73
CA ASN A 492 7.07 16.84 12.86
C ASN A 492 5.94 15.88 13.18
N VAL A 493 5.95 15.31 14.38
CA VAL A 493 4.90 14.42 14.89
C VAL A 493 4.15 15.08 16.04
N THR A 494 2.82 14.97 16.04
CA THR A 494 1.97 15.50 17.11
C THR A 494 0.82 14.55 17.42
N TYR A 495 0.67 14.14 18.68
CA TYR A 495 -0.54 13.46 19.17
C TYR A 495 -1.49 14.51 19.79
N ALA A 496 -2.74 14.51 19.34
CA ALA A 496 -3.75 15.49 19.72
C ALA A 496 -4.99 14.84 20.36
N GLY A 497 -5.21 15.11 21.64
CA GLY A 497 -6.33 14.59 22.45
C GLY A 497 -5.87 13.87 23.73
N GLY A 498 -6.77 13.79 24.71
CA GLY A 498 -6.54 13.07 25.97
C GLY A 498 -7.40 11.80 26.06
N ILE A 499 -6.81 10.69 26.52
CA ILE A 499 -7.46 9.36 26.59
C ILE A 499 -6.92 8.51 27.75
N ILE A 500 -7.36 7.26 27.79
CA ILE A 500 -7.23 6.23 28.83
C ILE A 500 -6.12 5.20 28.45
N GLU A 501 -5.73 4.35 29.39
CA GLU A 501 -4.50 3.54 29.41
C GLU A 501 -4.31 2.57 28.22
N TYR A 502 -3.50 2.97 27.23
CA TYR A 502 -2.89 2.01 26.30
C TYR A 502 -1.42 2.34 25.99
N ARG A 503 -0.63 1.29 25.78
CA ARG A 503 0.78 1.34 25.36
C ARG A 503 0.88 1.15 23.83
N PHE A 504 2.08 1.33 23.28
CA PHE A 504 2.43 1.17 21.85
C PHE A 504 1.87 2.28 20.96
N ARG A 505 2.34 3.50 21.26
CA ARG A 505 2.32 4.63 20.33
C ARG A 505 3.70 5.23 20.23
N PHE A 506 4.24 5.28 19.02
CA PHE A 506 5.59 5.75 18.74
C PHE A 506 5.55 6.93 17.77
N GLY A 507 6.15 8.04 18.17
CA GLY A 507 6.27 9.21 17.30
C GLY A 507 7.17 8.91 16.09
N ILE A 508 8.43 8.58 16.36
CA ILE A 508 9.35 8.01 15.38
C ILE A 508 9.97 6.75 15.98
N SER A 509 9.90 5.63 15.26
CA SER A 509 10.60 4.41 15.63
C SER A 509 11.51 3.88 14.52
N MET A 510 12.63 3.26 14.91
CA MET A 510 13.45 2.44 14.03
C MET A 510 13.80 1.12 14.71
N HIS A 511 13.82 0.03 13.94
CA HIS A 511 13.98 -1.32 14.47
C HIS A 511 14.94 -2.19 13.63
N PHE A 512 15.64 -3.11 14.31
CA PHE A 512 16.37 -4.25 13.73
C PHE A 512 17.41 -3.89 12.67
N GLY A 513 18.24 -2.88 12.97
CA GLY A 513 19.30 -2.42 12.09
C GLY A 513 20.53 -3.32 12.15
N GLN A 514 20.99 -3.78 10.98
CA GLN A 514 22.34 -4.29 10.76
C GLN A 514 23.13 -3.43 9.74
N GLY A 515 22.47 -2.42 9.17
CA GLY A 515 23.11 -1.34 8.44
C GLY A 515 23.88 -0.38 9.34
N ILE A 516 24.51 0.61 8.73
CA ILE A 516 25.36 1.60 9.41
C ILE A 516 25.05 3.04 9.00
N ASN A 517 25.61 3.99 9.74
CA ASN A 517 25.53 5.43 9.46
C ASN A 517 24.09 5.94 9.35
N HIS A 518 23.17 5.46 10.19
CA HIS A 518 21.78 5.95 10.27
C HIS A 518 21.73 7.33 10.94
N ARG A 519 20.68 8.13 10.67
CA ARG A 519 20.52 9.46 11.30
C ARG A 519 19.06 9.82 11.56
N LEU A 520 18.74 10.20 12.80
CA LEU A 520 17.53 10.93 13.18
C LEU A 520 17.96 12.35 13.57
N GLN A 521 17.62 13.36 12.77
CA GLN A 521 18.05 14.74 13.05
C GLN A 521 16.93 15.78 12.95
N ASN A 522 16.95 16.78 13.85
CA ASN A 522 16.05 17.95 13.86
C ASN A 522 14.55 17.60 13.91
N ASN A 523 14.17 16.36 14.21
CA ASN A 523 12.76 15.97 14.26
C ASN A 523 12.10 16.53 15.52
N THR A 524 10.80 16.84 15.44
CA THR A 524 9.97 17.21 16.58
C THR A 524 8.92 16.13 16.83
N SER A 525 8.71 15.76 18.09
CA SER A 525 7.68 14.79 18.49
C SER A 525 6.99 15.27 19.77
N PHE A 526 5.70 15.61 19.67
CA PHE A 526 4.89 16.16 20.74
C PHE A 526 3.70 15.25 21.09
N GLY A 527 3.60 14.80 22.34
CA GLY A 527 2.40 14.19 22.90
C GLY A 527 1.45 15.23 23.51
N THR A 528 0.39 14.81 24.21
CA THR A 528 -0.54 15.73 24.88
C THR A 528 -0.15 16.09 26.32
N PRO A 529 -0.04 17.39 26.67
CA PRO A 529 0.27 17.83 28.02
C PRO A 529 -0.69 17.33 29.09
N ASN A 530 -0.14 17.16 30.30
CA ASN A 530 -0.86 16.78 31.54
C ASN A 530 -1.57 15.41 31.53
N ASN A 531 -1.34 14.56 30.52
CA ASN A 531 -1.85 13.19 30.52
C ASN A 531 -0.71 12.16 30.48
N ARG A 532 -0.86 11.05 31.19
CA ARG A 532 0.11 9.94 31.26
C ARG A 532 0.27 9.15 29.94
N LEU A 533 -0.44 9.59 28.89
CA LEU A 533 -0.98 8.76 27.82
C LEU A 533 -0.94 9.45 26.44
N GLY A 534 -0.16 10.54 26.30
CA GLY A 534 0.07 11.20 25.00
C GLY A 534 0.78 10.31 23.97
N GLY A 535 1.53 9.32 24.44
CA GLY A 535 2.13 8.23 23.66
C GLY A 535 3.15 7.46 24.48
N THR A 536 3.65 6.32 24.01
CA THR A 536 4.61 5.49 24.76
C THR A 536 6.06 5.96 24.59
N CYS A 537 6.48 6.28 23.36
CA CYS A 537 7.80 6.86 23.11
C CYS A 537 7.71 7.95 22.04
N GLY A 538 8.34 9.10 22.26
CA GLY A 538 8.45 10.10 21.21
C GLY A 538 9.46 9.71 20.15
N ILE A 539 10.61 9.18 20.57
CA ILE A 539 11.59 8.49 19.72
C ILE A 539 11.92 7.12 20.33
N HIS A 540 11.86 6.06 19.53
CA HIS A 540 12.13 4.67 19.94
C HIS A 540 13.12 3.97 19.01
N LEU A 541 14.14 3.31 19.56
CA LEU A 541 15.10 2.50 18.81
C LEU A 541 15.14 1.08 19.38
N THR A 542 14.95 0.06 18.54
CA THR A 542 15.02 -1.37 18.92
C THR A 542 16.14 -2.08 18.18
N ASP A 543 17.12 -2.66 18.88
CA ASP A 543 18.23 -3.40 18.26
C ASP A 543 18.85 -2.60 17.07
N MET A 544 19.17 -1.32 17.29
CA MET A 544 19.54 -0.31 16.28
C MET A 544 20.93 0.29 16.55
N PRO A 545 22.01 -0.33 16.06
CA PRO A 545 23.37 0.19 16.21
C PRO A 545 23.71 1.28 15.18
N ASN A 546 24.82 2.01 15.41
CA ASN A 546 25.40 2.97 14.46
C ASN A 546 24.42 4.09 14.02
N VAL A 547 23.62 4.61 14.96
CA VAL A 547 22.58 5.64 14.71
C VAL A 547 22.97 6.99 15.33
N THR A 548 23.03 8.05 14.52
CA THR A 548 23.19 9.43 15.03
C THR A 548 21.82 10.07 15.29
N VAL A 549 21.48 10.29 16.56
CA VAL A 549 20.28 10.96 17.07
C VAL A 549 20.65 12.38 17.53
N CYS A 550 20.38 13.38 16.68
CA CYS A 550 20.93 14.74 16.78
C CYS A 550 19.85 15.84 16.80
N ASN A 551 19.90 16.83 17.69
CA ASN A 551 19.02 18.02 17.64
C ASN A 551 17.49 17.74 17.65
N ASN A 552 17.03 16.54 18.03
CA ASN A 552 15.59 16.23 18.04
C ASN A 552 14.93 16.82 19.30
N THR A 553 13.68 17.26 19.20
CA THR A 553 12.89 17.77 20.34
C THR A 553 11.74 16.81 20.65
N VAL A 554 11.62 16.37 21.90
CA VAL A 554 10.59 15.43 22.34
C VAL A 554 9.90 15.91 23.62
N ASP A 555 8.58 15.77 23.67
CA ASP A 555 7.74 16.31 24.75
C ASP A 555 6.42 15.55 24.93
N ASN A 556 5.90 15.48 26.15
CA ASN A 556 4.61 14.93 26.59
C ASN A 556 4.33 13.44 26.25
N PHE A 557 5.35 12.59 26.32
CA PHE A 557 5.24 11.13 26.17
C PHE A 557 5.43 10.40 27.52
N GLU A 558 5.11 9.10 27.58
CA GLU A 558 5.54 8.23 28.68
C GLU A 558 7.08 8.18 28.76
N HIS A 559 7.73 8.01 27.61
CA HIS A 559 9.19 8.13 27.44
C HIS A 559 9.56 9.12 26.33
N GLY A 560 10.57 9.96 26.56
CA GLY A 560 11.11 10.84 25.52
C GLY A 560 11.86 10.03 24.46
N PHE A 561 13.09 9.66 24.78
CA PHE A 561 13.91 8.71 24.02
C PHE A 561 13.88 7.34 24.71
N HIS A 562 13.68 6.27 23.93
CA HIS A 562 13.73 4.89 24.45
C HIS A 562 14.62 4.02 23.56
N PHE A 563 15.69 3.49 24.14
CA PHE A 563 16.60 2.53 23.53
C PHE A 563 16.32 1.14 24.12
N TYR A 564 15.94 0.19 23.27
CA TYR A 564 15.46 -1.14 23.64
C TYR A 564 16.36 -2.20 23.02
N GLY A 565 17.12 -2.92 23.85
CA GLY A 565 18.20 -3.80 23.38
C GLY A 565 19.45 -3.04 22.90
N PRO A 566 20.34 -3.68 22.12
CA PRO A 566 21.62 -3.11 21.70
C PRO A 566 21.48 -2.03 20.62
N CYS A 567 21.87 -0.82 21.00
CA CYS A 567 22.07 0.35 20.15
C CYS A 567 23.52 0.85 20.32
N ASN A 568 24.52 -0.03 20.17
CA ASN A 568 25.94 0.35 20.27
C ASN A 568 26.37 1.24 19.08
N GLY A 569 27.36 2.11 19.28
CA GLY A 569 27.74 3.11 18.27
C GLY A 569 26.65 4.17 18.03
N LEU A 570 25.73 4.36 18.98
CA LEU A 570 24.81 5.49 19.00
C LEU A 570 25.60 6.81 19.05
N GLY A 571 25.15 7.83 18.33
CA GLY A 571 25.61 9.21 18.52
C GLY A 571 24.47 10.05 19.07
N TYR A 572 24.50 10.45 20.35
CA TYR A 572 23.37 11.11 21.01
C TYR A 572 23.70 12.51 21.54
N TRP A 573 23.43 13.58 20.78
CA TRP A 573 23.72 14.96 21.22
C TRP A 573 22.77 16.04 20.65
N GLY A 574 22.75 17.22 21.28
CA GLY A 574 21.90 18.36 20.89
C GLY A 574 20.39 18.21 21.11
N ASN A 575 19.91 17.05 21.61
CA ASN A 575 18.48 16.77 21.72
C ASN A 575 17.85 17.51 22.91
N THR A 576 16.61 17.96 22.74
CA THR A 576 15.83 18.64 23.77
C THR A 576 14.72 17.73 24.28
N MET A 577 14.64 17.57 25.60
CA MET A 577 13.63 16.80 26.32
C MET A 577 12.87 17.74 27.24
N ASN A 578 11.55 17.71 27.15
CA ASN A 578 10.65 18.58 27.88
C ASN A 578 9.98 17.82 29.04
N ALA A 579 8.67 17.54 28.96
CA ALA A 579 7.93 16.82 30.00
C ALA A 579 7.63 15.38 29.56
N HIS A 580 7.77 14.42 30.46
CA HIS A 580 7.64 12.99 30.20
C HIS A 580 7.14 12.26 31.44
N PHE A 581 6.10 11.43 31.31
CA PHE A 581 5.44 10.85 32.48
C PHE A 581 6.32 9.84 33.26
N ARG A 582 7.30 9.19 32.63
CA ARG A 582 8.21 8.26 33.31
C ARG A 582 9.68 8.60 33.17
N ALA A 583 10.17 8.84 31.95
CA ALA A 583 11.58 9.14 31.75
C ALA A 583 11.85 9.95 30.48
N SER A 584 12.73 10.95 30.56
CA SER A 584 13.22 11.69 29.40
C SER A 584 14.09 10.81 28.49
N VAL A 585 14.90 9.93 29.11
CA VAL A 585 15.68 8.87 28.46
C VAL A 585 15.45 7.55 29.18
N ARG A 586 15.10 6.50 28.43
CA ARG A 586 15.03 5.11 28.90
C ARG A 586 16.00 4.24 28.13
N VAL A 587 16.87 3.52 28.82
CA VAL A 587 17.54 2.32 28.31
C VAL A 587 16.87 1.12 28.94
N GLN A 588 16.66 0.05 28.17
CA GLN A 588 16.07 -1.19 28.67
C GLN A 588 16.60 -2.39 27.88
N ASP A 589 16.78 -3.52 28.56
CA ASP A 589 16.91 -4.82 27.90
C ASP A 589 15.73 -5.08 26.95
N ASN A 590 16.04 -5.64 25.80
CA ASN A 590 15.06 -6.30 24.95
C ASN A 590 14.73 -7.65 25.60
N LEU A 591 13.85 -7.60 26.62
CA LEU A 591 13.41 -8.75 27.42
C LEU A 591 12.72 -9.85 26.60
N GLN A 592 12.36 -9.56 25.34
CA GLN A 592 11.94 -10.59 24.39
C GLN A 592 13.19 -11.40 24.02
N ASN A 593 14.08 -10.84 23.21
CA ASN A 593 15.27 -11.52 22.71
C ASN A 593 16.33 -11.86 23.78
N LEU A 594 16.12 -11.48 25.04
CA LEU A 594 17.14 -11.40 26.10
C LEU A 594 18.40 -10.60 25.67
N ASN A 595 18.25 -9.62 24.75
CA ASN A 595 19.37 -8.78 24.33
C ASN A 595 19.54 -7.63 25.34
N ILE A 596 20.76 -7.48 25.86
CA ILE A 596 21.10 -6.46 26.86
C ILE A 596 20.89 -5.05 26.28
N GLY A 597 20.21 -4.19 27.03
CA GLY A 597 19.98 -2.78 26.71
C GLY A 597 21.30 -2.04 26.75
N PHE A 598 21.81 -1.63 25.58
CA PHE A 598 23.16 -1.09 25.46
C PHE A 598 23.17 0.15 24.58
N ILE A 599 23.75 1.24 25.06
CA ILE A 599 24.01 2.43 24.24
C ILE A 599 25.50 2.78 24.14
N GLY A 600 26.33 2.44 25.13
CA GLY A 600 27.72 2.89 25.22
C GLY A 600 27.93 4.11 26.12
N THR A 601 29.18 4.57 26.21
CA THR A 601 29.55 5.79 26.95
C THR A 601 29.49 7.00 26.02
N HIS A 602 28.74 8.03 26.40
CA HIS A 602 28.46 9.20 25.58
C HIS A 602 28.80 10.50 26.30
N THR A 603 29.59 11.36 25.67
CA THR A 603 29.83 12.74 26.16
C THR A 603 28.70 13.66 25.68
N LEU A 604 27.65 13.81 26.50
CA LEU A 604 26.38 14.47 26.17
C LEU A 604 26.44 16.01 26.23
N THR A 605 27.41 16.62 25.56
CA THR A 605 27.77 18.05 25.74
C THR A 605 26.66 19.07 25.45
N THR A 606 25.59 18.68 24.74
CA THR A 606 24.53 19.60 24.27
C THR A 606 23.10 19.07 24.38
N ASN A 607 22.86 17.90 24.99
CA ASN A 607 21.49 17.47 25.28
C ASN A 607 20.90 18.34 26.42
N ARG A 608 19.61 18.67 26.35
CA ARG A 608 18.93 19.59 27.26
C ARG A 608 17.70 18.93 27.87
N TRP A 609 17.62 18.95 29.19
CA TRP A 609 16.45 18.58 29.96
C TRP A 609 15.80 19.88 30.46
N ASN A 610 14.56 20.14 30.06
CA ASN A 610 13.82 21.35 30.46
C ASN A 610 12.92 21.12 31.70
N ASN A 611 12.82 19.87 32.19
CA ASN A 611 12.22 19.51 33.46
C ASN A 611 13.12 18.52 34.23
N ALA A 612 12.97 18.46 35.55
CA ALA A 612 13.81 17.67 36.46
C ALA A 612 13.41 16.17 36.54
N GLU A 613 12.96 15.60 35.43
CA GLU A 613 12.47 14.21 35.35
C GLU A 613 13.60 13.18 35.34
N ALA A 614 13.25 11.90 35.45
CA ALA A 614 14.24 10.83 35.51
C ALA A 614 14.83 10.53 34.11
N ALA A 615 16.11 10.18 34.11
CA ALA A 615 16.64 9.21 33.14
C ALA A 615 16.70 7.84 33.85
N THR A 616 16.38 6.76 33.14
CA THR A 616 16.26 5.41 33.72
C THR A 616 16.98 4.39 32.85
N ASP A 617 17.89 3.62 33.43
CA ASP A 617 18.42 2.42 32.77
C ASP A 617 17.89 1.18 33.51
N ASN A 618 17.05 0.44 32.81
CA ASN A 618 16.42 -0.81 33.25
C ASN A 618 17.07 -2.03 32.56
N SER A 619 18.34 -1.93 32.15
CA SER A 619 19.12 -3.11 31.79
C SER A 619 19.46 -3.95 33.02
N SER A 620 19.44 -5.27 32.87
CA SER A 620 19.81 -6.22 33.94
C SER A 620 21.31 -6.22 34.24
N TRP A 621 22.13 -5.66 33.35
CA TRP A 621 23.57 -5.87 33.32
C TRP A 621 24.37 -4.83 34.10
N GLN A 622 24.08 -4.72 35.40
CA GLN A 622 24.71 -3.77 36.35
C GLN A 622 26.22 -4.02 36.61
N GLY A 623 26.87 -4.91 35.84
CA GLY A 623 28.22 -5.41 36.07
C GLY A 623 29.34 -4.79 35.22
N MET A 624 29.02 -4.05 34.15
CA MET A 624 30.02 -3.32 33.35
C MET A 624 29.65 -1.84 33.17
N PRO A 625 30.61 -0.90 33.26
CA PRO A 625 30.35 0.54 33.24
C PRO A 625 30.18 1.07 31.81
N LEU A 626 29.27 0.46 31.03
CA LEU A 626 29.18 0.66 29.57
C LEU A 626 27.99 1.51 29.14
N ASN A 627 26.88 1.56 29.88
CA ASN A 627 25.83 2.57 29.68
C ASN A 627 26.16 3.79 30.53
N ARG A 628 26.62 4.88 29.92
CA ARG A 628 27.06 6.07 30.65
C ARG A 628 26.81 7.35 29.86
N LEU A 629 26.24 8.34 30.52
CA LEU A 629 25.85 9.63 29.96
C LEU A 629 26.57 10.77 30.71
N ASP A 630 27.53 11.41 30.05
CA ASP A 630 28.38 12.44 30.65
C ASP A 630 27.87 13.85 30.33
N LEU A 631 27.21 14.46 31.32
CA LEU A 631 26.56 15.77 31.25
C LEU A 631 27.52 16.90 31.63
N PRO A 632 27.51 18.08 30.96
CA PRO A 632 28.33 19.21 31.42
C PRO A 632 27.84 19.79 32.75
N GLN A 633 28.76 19.99 33.70
CA GLN A 633 28.49 20.52 35.06
C GLN A 633 27.76 21.89 35.11
N ASN A 634 27.75 22.64 34.01
CA ASN A 634 27.27 24.03 33.97
C ASN A 634 25.89 24.22 33.31
N ILE A 635 25.19 23.16 32.87
CA ILE A 635 23.86 23.29 32.26
C ILE A 635 22.78 23.47 33.34
N LEU A 636 22.63 24.70 33.80
CA LEU A 636 21.42 25.17 34.48
C LEU A 636 20.30 25.43 33.44
N PRO A 637 19.01 25.27 33.80
CA PRO A 637 18.50 25.17 35.16
C PRO A 637 18.28 23.75 35.70
N PHE A 638 18.19 22.73 34.84
CA PHE A 638 17.69 21.41 35.23
C PHE A 638 18.64 20.28 34.83
N SER A 639 19.24 19.64 35.83
CA SER A 639 19.68 18.26 35.70
C SER A 639 18.47 17.34 35.82
N PRO A 640 18.39 16.22 35.08
CA PRO A 640 17.47 15.14 35.42
C PRO A 640 17.73 14.66 36.86
N THR A 641 16.68 14.24 37.57
CA THR A 641 16.83 13.70 38.93
C THR A 641 17.43 12.29 38.85
N ALA A 642 18.65 12.13 39.38
CA ALA A 642 19.41 10.90 39.24
C ALA A 642 18.73 9.72 39.95
N TRP A 643 18.24 8.76 39.16
CA TRP A 643 17.76 7.45 39.60
C TRP A 643 18.52 6.33 38.89
N THR A 644 18.20 5.08 39.22
CA THR A 644 19.08 3.90 39.05
C THR A 644 19.47 3.58 37.60
N PRO A 645 20.67 2.98 37.39
CA PRO A 645 21.70 2.62 38.37
C PRO A 645 22.70 3.77 38.66
N PHE A 646 23.44 3.63 39.77
CA PHE A 646 24.42 4.63 40.20
C PHE A 646 25.61 4.69 39.21
N GLY A 647 25.86 5.86 38.62
CA GLY A 647 26.92 6.06 37.61
C GLY A 647 26.45 6.07 36.15
N PHE A 648 25.17 5.79 35.87
CA PHE A 648 24.59 5.95 34.53
C PHE A 648 24.65 7.41 34.04
N LEU A 649 24.53 8.38 34.95
CA LEU A 649 24.86 9.79 34.71
C LEU A 649 26.16 10.13 35.42
N THR A 650 27.07 10.85 34.75
CA THR A 650 28.18 11.56 35.42
C THR A 650 28.29 13.00 34.92
N PHE A 651 28.96 13.87 35.68
CA PHE A 651 29.07 15.29 35.33
C PHE A 651 30.51 15.70 35.03
N VAL A 652 30.77 16.08 33.79
CA VAL A 652 32.09 16.44 33.25
C VAL A 652 32.23 17.95 33.03
N MET A 653 33.46 18.45 32.84
CA MET A 653 33.69 19.77 32.25
C MET A 653 33.87 19.62 30.74
N GLY A 654 33.12 20.39 29.96
CA GLY A 654 33.17 20.37 28.49
C GLY A 654 32.57 21.62 27.86
N GLN A 655 32.79 21.80 26.56
CA GLN A 655 32.16 22.86 25.75
C GLN A 655 30.98 22.29 24.96
N GLU A 656 29.99 23.12 24.64
CA GLU A 656 28.86 22.74 23.78
C GLU A 656 29.34 22.38 22.37
N THR A 657 29.42 21.09 22.02
CA THR A 657 29.54 20.66 20.61
C THR A 657 28.15 20.52 20.00
N ALA A 658 27.77 21.49 19.18
CA ALA A 658 26.53 21.48 18.41
C ALA A 658 26.47 20.29 17.42
N CYS A 659 25.28 19.99 16.89
CA CYS A 659 25.12 19.18 15.67
C CYS A 659 25.68 19.93 14.45
N MET A 660 27.01 19.99 14.34
CA MET A 660 27.70 20.34 13.09
C MET A 660 27.49 19.21 12.05
N GLN A 661 28.36 19.14 11.04
CA GLN A 661 28.63 17.85 10.39
C GLN A 661 28.83 16.78 11.47
N PRO A 662 28.51 15.47 11.21
CA PRO A 662 29.12 14.42 12.03
C PRO A 662 30.63 14.75 12.11
N PRO A 663 31.27 14.64 13.29
CA PRO A 663 32.65 15.09 13.39
C PRO A 663 33.46 14.41 12.30
N THR A 664 34.55 15.00 11.85
CA THR A 664 35.56 14.22 11.14
C THR A 664 36.15 13.28 12.19
N ILE A 665 35.46 12.18 12.48
CA ILE A 665 35.89 11.20 13.47
C ILE A 665 37.01 10.43 12.78
N VAL A 666 38.22 10.93 13.00
CA VAL A 666 39.48 10.28 12.61
C VAL A 666 39.64 9.09 13.58
N GLY A 667 38.82 8.06 13.35
CA GLY A 667 38.36 7.07 14.32
C GLY A 667 37.06 6.43 13.81
N GLU A 668 35.93 6.73 14.49
CA GLU A 668 34.58 6.13 14.35
C GLU A 668 33.92 6.26 12.94
N GLY A 669 34.52 5.57 11.96
CA GLY A 669 34.01 5.46 10.59
C GLY A 669 33.09 4.26 10.38
N GLU A 670 32.80 3.98 9.10
CA GLU A 670 32.05 2.80 8.67
C GLU A 670 32.85 1.52 8.99
N GLY A 671 32.61 0.95 10.17
CA GLY A 671 33.26 -0.27 10.66
C GLY A 671 34.42 -0.02 11.62
N GLU A 672 34.12 0.36 12.88
CA GLU A 672 35.03 0.29 14.04
C GLU A 672 34.65 -0.85 15.02
N LEU A 673 35.57 -1.23 15.91
CA LEU A 673 35.31 -2.17 17.03
C LEU A 673 34.93 -1.44 18.32
N THR A 674 33.66 -1.51 18.67
CA THR A 674 33.14 -1.07 19.98
C THR A 674 33.43 -2.10 21.06
N ASP A 675 33.34 -1.72 22.34
CA ASP A 675 33.47 -2.70 23.45
C ASP A 675 32.35 -3.75 23.45
N TYR A 676 31.21 -3.47 22.81
CA TYR A 676 30.16 -4.45 22.57
C TYR A 676 30.60 -5.54 21.59
N ASP A 677 31.35 -5.20 20.53
CA ASP A 677 31.95 -6.18 19.61
C ASP A 677 32.95 -7.08 20.34
N LYS A 678 33.74 -6.51 21.27
CA LYS A 678 34.69 -7.26 22.10
C LYS A 678 34.00 -8.18 23.10
N TRP A 679 32.87 -7.76 23.69
CA TRP A 679 32.03 -8.61 24.54
C TRP A 679 31.42 -9.78 23.75
N ALA A 680 30.91 -9.54 22.54
CA ALA A 680 30.39 -10.59 21.67
C ALA A 680 31.49 -11.59 21.27
N ALA A 681 32.68 -11.11 20.88
CA ALA A 681 33.86 -11.93 20.61
C ALA A 681 34.30 -12.75 21.84
N GLY A 682 34.26 -12.13 23.03
CA GLY A 682 34.56 -12.73 24.33
C GLY A 682 33.53 -13.77 24.81
N GLY A 683 32.47 -14.02 24.03
CA GLY A 683 31.49 -15.07 24.28
C GLY A 683 30.06 -14.60 24.55
N ALA A 684 29.81 -13.29 24.61
CA ALA A 684 28.52 -12.69 24.96
C ALA A 684 27.99 -13.12 26.35
N SER A 685 28.88 -13.18 27.34
CA SER A 685 28.56 -13.67 28.69
C SER A 685 27.50 -12.80 29.38
N GLY A 686 26.48 -13.45 29.92
CA GLY A 686 25.33 -12.82 30.60
C GLY A 686 24.08 -12.64 29.72
N ALA A 687 24.18 -12.82 28.40
CA ALA A 687 23.00 -12.89 27.53
C ALA A 687 22.45 -14.33 27.44
N GLY A 688 21.20 -14.47 26.99
CA GLY A 688 20.58 -15.79 26.75
C GLY A 688 21.28 -16.57 25.64
N THR A 689 21.13 -17.89 25.59
CA THR A 689 21.84 -18.75 24.61
C THR A 689 21.57 -18.35 23.16
N ALA A 690 20.33 -18.01 22.82
CA ALA A 690 19.97 -17.56 21.49
C ALA A 690 20.52 -16.16 21.16
N SER A 691 20.44 -15.24 22.13
CA SER A 691 20.96 -13.88 22.08
C SER A 691 22.48 -13.87 21.86
N ALA A 692 23.21 -14.66 22.66
CA ALA A 692 24.66 -14.80 22.59
C ALA A 692 25.14 -15.40 21.25
N TRP A 693 24.33 -16.26 20.63
CA TRP A 693 24.59 -16.76 19.28
C TRP A 693 24.31 -15.68 18.22
N GLU A 694 23.24 -14.91 18.37
CA GLU A 694 22.84 -13.84 17.42
C GLU A 694 23.82 -12.67 17.39
N GLU A 695 24.31 -12.20 18.54
CA GLU A 695 25.30 -11.10 18.58
C GLU A 695 26.66 -11.52 18.01
N LYS A 696 27.05 -12.80 18.18
CA LYS A 696 28.20 -13.38 17.47
C LYS A 696 27.97 -13.46 15.96
N ARG A 697 26.77 -13.82 15.50
CA ARG A 697 26.41 -13.86 14.08
C ARG A 697 26.49 -12.46 13.45
N LYS A 698 25.94 -11.44 14.12
CA LYS A 698 26.04 -10.02 13.73
C LYS A 698 27.50 -9.55 13.68
N LEU A 699 28.31 -9.87 14.69
CA LEU A 699 29.73 -9.56 14.70
C LEU A 699 30.46 -10.20 13.51
N MET A 700 30.25 -11.50 13.26
CA MET A 700 30.86 -12.17 12.11
C MET A 700 30.47 -11.52 10.78
N PHE A 701 29.20 -11.16 10.59
CA PHE A 701 28.74 -10.41 9.41
C PHE A 701 29.47 -9.06 9.28
N LYS A 702 29.62 -8.31 10.38
CA LYS A 702 30.37 -7.05 10.43
C LYS A 702 31.86 -7.24 10.07
N LEU A 703 32.51 -8.31 10.54
CA LEU A 703 33.92 -8.62 10.22
C LEU A 703 34.12 -9.06 8.76
N LEU A 704 33.16 -9.80 8.19
CA LEU A 704 33.16 -10.16 6.76
C LEU A 704 33.00 -8.92 5.87
N ARG A 705 32.12 -7.98 6.29
CA ARG A 705 31.90 -6.69 5.62
C ARG A 705 33.09 -5.72 5.77
N PHE A 706 33.81 -5.78 6.88
CA PHE A 706 34.96 -4.93 7.19
C PHE A 706 36.20 -5.74 7.64
N PRO A 707 36.89 -6.46 6.72
CA PRO A 707 37.98 -7.37 7.08
C PRO A 707 39.17 -6.71 7.79
N SER A 708 39.36 -5.40 7.62
CA SER A 708 40.36 -4.60 8.34
C SER A 708 40.16 -4.57 9.86
N LEU A 709 38.96 -4.89 10.37
CA LEU A 709 38.69 -4.96 11.80
C LEU A 709 39.32 -6.17 12.48
N VAL A 710 39.46 -7.28 11.76
CA VAL A 710 39.87 -8.58 12.34
C VAL A 710 41.24 -8.49 13.03
N SER A 711 42.14 -7.64 12.54
CA SER A 711 43.49 -7.46 13.10
C SER A 711 43.63 -6.37 14.17
N LEU A 712 42.57 -5.62 14.50
CA LEU A 712 42.65 -4.50 15.45
C LEU A 712 42.57 -4.93 16.92
N ASP A 713 41.96 -6.09 17.21
CA ASP A 713 41.84 -6.64 18.57
C ASP A 713 42.09 -8.15 18.58
N ALA A 714 42.91 -8.63 19.53
CA ALA A 714 43.30 -10.04 19.61
C ALA A 714 42.12 -10.98 19.96
N SER A 715 41.14 -10.52 20.74
CA SER A 715 39.93 -11.30 21.05
C SER A 715 39.06 -11.49 19.81
N VAL A 716 38.91 -10.42 19.02
CA VAL A 716 38.14 -10.41 17.77
C VAL A 716 38.82 -11.23 16.68
N ASN A 717 40.15 -11.16 16.58
CA ASN A 717 40.94 -12.04 15.71
C ASN A 717 40.74 -13.53 16.06
N ASN A 718 40.83 -13.87 17.35
CA ASN A 718 40.64 -15.24 17.82
C ASN A 718 39.21 -15.75 17.56
N PHE A 719 38.20 -14.92 17.84
CA PHE A 719 36.79 -15.18 17.51
C PHE A 719 36.60 -15.45 16.03
N TYR A 720 37.11 -14.58 15.15
CA TYR A 720 36.96 -14.71 13.70
C TYR A 720 37.55 -16.04 13.20
N ASN A 721 38.80 -16.35 13.57
CA ASN A 721 39.47 -17.57 13.11
C ASN A 721 38.83 -18.85 13.66
N ALA A 722 38.24 -18.81 14.86
CA ALA A 722 37.52 -19.95 15.43
C ALA A 722 36.16 -20.18 14.74
N GLU A 723 35.37 -19.12 14.55
CA GLU A 723 33.98 -19.23 14.10
C GLU A 723 33.81 -19.23 12.57
N TYR A 724 34.79 -18.75 11.78
CA TYR A 724 34.64 -18.60 10.31
C TYR A 724 34.13 -19.87 9.60
N ASN A 725 34.57 -21.06 10.04
CA ASN A 725 34.21 -22.34 9.44
C ASN A 725 33.04 -23.07 10.14
N THR A 726 32.48 -22.52 11.23
CA THR A 726 31.32 -23.11 11.94
C THR A 726 30.02 -22.82 11.19
N THR A 727 28.90 -23.34 11.68
CA THR A 727 27.58 -23.05 11.12
C THR A 727 27.22 -21.56 11.26
N LEU A 728 27.61 -20.91 12.37
CA LEU A 728 27.49 -19.46 12.55
C LEU A 728 28.31 -18.69 11.50
N GLY A 729 29.59 -19.06 11.30
CA GLY A 729 30.45 -18.44 10.29
C GLY A 729 29.92 -18.57 8.87
N LYS A 730 29.34 -19.72 8.52
CA LYS A 730 28.76 -19.98 7.20
C LYS A 730 27.42 -19.27 6.98
N LEU A 731 26.60 -19.14 8.02
CA LEU A 731 25.36 -18.35 7.95
C LEU A 731 25.65 -16.85 7.75
N ALA A 732 26.65 -16.31 8.46
CA ALA A 732 27.12 -14.95 8.23
C ALA A 732 27.75 -14.75 6.83
N GLN A 733 28.49 -15.73 6.30
CA GLN A 733 28.97 -15.71 4.91
C GLN A 733 27.83 -15.73 3.89
N ALA A 734 26.75 -16.48 4.13
CA ALA A 734 25.57 -16.49 3.24
C ALA A 734 24.86 -15.12 3.24
N GLU A 735 24.67 -14.49 4.40
CA GLU A 735 24.11 -13.13 4.47
C GLU A 735 25.07 -12.09 3.85
N HIS A 736 26.39 -12.26 3.97
CA HIS A 736 27.37 -11.38 3.32
C HIS A 736 27.40 -11.53 1.78
N LEU A 737 27.24 -12.73 1.23
CA LEU A 737 27.05 -12.94 -0.22
C LEU A 737 25.75 -12.33 -0.73
N PHE A 738 24.69 -12.36 0.08
CA PHE A 738 23.45 -11.63 -0.22
C PHE A 738 23.66 -10.11 -0.17
N PHE A 739 24.41 -9.61 0.82
CA PHE A 739 24.78 -8.19 0.94
C PHE A 739 25.61 -7.69 -0.26
N SER A 740 26.62 -8.45 -0.68
CA SER A 740 27.50 -8.08 -1.80
C SER A 740 26.81 -8.12 -3.18
N SER A 741 25.62 -8.70 -3.29
CA SER A 741 24.80 -8.64 -4.52
C SER A 741 24.50 -7.19 -4.95
N VAL A 742 24.31 -6.27 -4.00
CA VAL A 742 24.02 -4.86 -4.33
C VAL A 742 25.27 -4.08 -4.75
N GLN A 743 26.45 -4.55 -4.30
CA GLN A 743 27.77 -4.00 -4.66
C GLN A 743 28.17 -4.34 -6.11
N GLN A 744 27.49 -5.27 -6.79
CA GLN A 744 27.80 -5.64 -8.18
C GLN A 744 27.47 -4.51 -9.19
N VAL A 745 26.68 -3.51 -8.80
CA VAL A 745 26.33 -2.39 -9.68
C VAL A 745 27.49 -1.41 -9.76
N THR A 746 28.12 -1.37 -10.93
CA THR A 746 29.24 -0.47 -11.23
C THR A 746 28.81 0.99 -11.30
N GLU A 747 29.76 1.91 -11.06
CA GLU A 747 29.55 3.35 -11.21
C GLU A 747 29.00 3.73 -12.60
N ALA A 748 29.51 3.12 -13.67
CA ALA A 748 29.02 3.37 -15.03
C ALA A 748 27.52 3.01 -15.19
N GLN A 749 27.10 1.85 -14.67
CA GLN A 749 25.68 1.44 -14.67
C GLN A 749 24.83 2.38 -13.80
N ASN A 750 25.32 2.77 -12.61
CA ASN A 750 24.66 3.71 -11.71
C ASN A 750 24.45 5.09 -12.36
N ASN A 751 25.45 5.56 -13.11
CA ASN A 751 25.39 6.84 -13.84
C ASN A 751 24.40 6.76 -15.01
N SER A 752 24.41 5.69 -15.81
CA SER A 752 23.41 5.48 -16.87
C SER A 752 21.97 5.39 -16.34
N ILE A 753 21.75 4.75 -15.18
CA ILE A 753 20.45 4.76 -14.50
C ILE A 753 20.00 6.20 -14.19
N SER A 754 20.87 7.02 -13.60
CA SER A 754 20.54 8.41 -13.30
C SER A 754 20.25 9.22 -14.56
N THR A 755 21.08 9.11 -15.60
CA THR A 755 20.83 9.77 -16.90
C THR A 755 19.47 9.39 -17.49
N TYR A 756 19.10 8.10 -17.48
CA TYR A 756 17.78 7.71 -17.99
C TYR A 756 16.62 8.22 -17.11
N GLY A 757 16.83 8.37 -15.80
CA GLY A 757 15.87 9.02 -14.89
C GLY A 757 15.69 10.51 -15.18
N ASP A 758 16.79 11.24 -15.36
CA ASP A 758 16.81 12.68 -15.66
C ASP A 758 16.18 12.97 -17.03
N GLU A 759 16.54 12.19 -18.06
CA GLU A 759 15.91 12.23 -19.40
C GLU A 759 14.40 11.99 -19.31
N ARG A 760 13.97 11.00 -18.53
CA ARG A 760 12.54 10.70 -18.33
C ARG A 760 11.82 11.85 -17.63
N ALA A 761 12.43 12.48 -16.64
CA ALA A 761 11.84 13.65 -15.97
C ALA A 761 11.63 14.81 -16.94
N LEU A 762 12.63 15.13 -17.77
CA LEU A 762 12.53 16.16 -18.81
C LEU A 762 11.48 15.81 -19.89
N LEU A 763 11.39 14.55 -20.31
CA LEU A 763 10.36 14.11 -21.26
C LEU A 763 8.95 14.22 -20.68
N LEU A 764 8.76 13.95 -19.39
CA LEU A 764 7.48 14.15 -18.71
C LEU A 764 7.10 15.63 -18.61
N GLU A 765 8.07 16.52 -18.33
CA GLU A 765 7.84 17.98 -18.36
C GLU A 765 7.47 18.47 -19.77
N GLN A 766 8.16 17.99 -20.81
CA GLN A 766 7.85 18.33 -22.20
C GLN A 766 6.47 17.82 -22.65
N LEU A 767 6.09 16.61 -22.24
CA LEU A 767 4.76 16.05 -22.48
C LEU A 767 3.68 16.83 -21.73
N HIS A 768 3.93 17.19 -20.46
CA HIS A 768 3.01 18.00 -19.66
C HIS A 768 2.77 19.38 -20.28
N ASN A 769 3.84 20.10 -20.65
CA ASN A 769 3.75 21.41 -21.31
C ASN A 769 3.08 21.34 -22.68
N MET A 770 3.29 20.26 -23.44
CA MET A 770 2.60 20.02 -24.72
C MET A 770 1.11 19.73 -24.53
N ASP A 771 0.77 18.96 -23.50
CA ASP A 771 -0.62 18.70 -23.14
C ASP A 771 -1.29 20.01 -22.68
N GLU A 772 -0.68 20.80 -21.79
CA GLU A 772 -1.28 22.07 -21.28
C GLU A 772 -1.58 23.07 -22.41
N ALA A 773 -0.76 23.12 -23.46
CA ALA A 773 -1.05 23.92 -24.66
C ALA A 773 -2.30 23.44 -25.43
N ASN A 774 -2.55 22.12 -25.46
CA ASN A 774 -3.67 21.49 -26.16
C ASN A 774 -5.04 21.66 -25.43
N SER A 775 -5.06 22.13 -24.17
CA SER A 775 -6.28 22.45 -23.41
C SER A 775 -7.26 23.40 -24.13
N SER A 776 -6.75 24.19 -25.09
CA SER A 776 -7.50 25.21 -25.83
C SER A 776 -8.23 24.70 -27.09
N ILE A 777 -8.09 23.42 -27.43
CA ILE A 777 -8.57 22.85 -28.70
C ILE A 777 -10.06 22.44 -28.63
N SER A 778 -10.78 22.67 -29.73
CA SER A 778 -12.22 22.36 -29.82
C SER A 778 -12.52 20.86 -29.75
N GLN A 779 -13.43 20.47 -28.84
CA GLN A 779 -13.92 19.10 -28.63
C GLN A 779 -14.93 18.64 -29.71
N THR A 780 -14.71 19.06 -30.96
CA THR A 780 -15.62 18.85 -32.10
C THR A 780 -14.94 18.22 -33.31
N GLU A 781 -13.62 18.08 -33.28
CA GLU A 781 -12.80 17.61 -34.41
C GLU A 781 -11.84 16.51 -33.96
N VAL A 782 -11.40 15.67 -34.90
CA VAL A 782 -10.33 14.69 -34.64
C VAL A 782 -9.00 15.43 -34.45
N PRO A 783 -8.13 15.06 -33.48
CA PRO A 783 -6.85 15.73 -33.28
C PRO A 783 -6.02 15.82 -34.56
N SER A 784 -5.39 16.97 -34.80
CA SER A 784 -4.68 17.21 -36.06
C SER A 784 -3.39 16.39 -36.19
N SER A 785 -3.06 15.98 -37.42
CA SER A 785 -1.90 15.12 -37.69
C SER A 785 -0.56 15.74 -37.27
N SER A 786 -0.45 17.07 -37.22
CA SER A 786 0.73 17.76 -36.69
C SER A 786 0.88 17.60 -35.18
N LEU A 787 -0.21 17.70 -34.40
CA LEU A 787 -0.19 17.49 -32.95
C LEU A 787 0.07 16.02 -32.60
N ILE A 788 -0.59 15.11 -33.33
CA ILE A 788 -0.36 13.66 -33.21
C ILE A 788 1.13 13.36 -33.44
N SER A 789 1.73 13.90 -34.51
CA SER A 789 3.15 13.69 -34.83
C SER A 789 4.09 14.31 -33.79
N ALA A 790 3.77 15.49 -33.27
CA ALA A 790 4.58 16.18 -32.27
C ALA A 790 4.63 15.40 -30.94
N LYS A 791 3.47 14.96 -30.43
CA LYS A 791 3.42 14.15 -29.19
C LYS A 791 4.02 12.76 -29.40
N GLN A 792 3.77 12.13 -30.55
CA GLN A 792 4.37 10.84 -30.89
C GLN A 792 5.91 10.90 -30.95
N ALA A 793 6.51 12.02 -31.36
CA ALA A 793 7.97 12.19 -31.33
C ALA A 793 8.54 12.11 -29.90
N LEU A 794 7.90 12.76 -28.92
CA LEU A 794 8.29 12.68 -27.51
C LEU A 794 8.07 11.26 -26.95
N LEU A 795 6.93 10.63 -27.25
CA LEU A 795 6.63 9.25 -26.84
C LEU A 795 7.64 8.25 -27.44
N ASN A 796 8.12 8.45 -28.67
CA ASN A 796 9.16 7.62 -29.28
C ASN A 796 10.52 7.75 -28.56
N THR A 797 10.88 8.94 -28.08
CA THR A 797 12.08 9.12 -27.25
C THR A 797 11.94 8.40 -25.91
N TRP A 798 10.77 8.51 -25.26
CA TRP A 798 10.48 7.80 -24.00
C TRP A 798 10.49 6.28 -24.18
N LYS A 799 9.90 5.74 -25.25
CA LYS A 799 10.00 4.31 -25.63
C LYS A 799 11.45 3.84 -25.75
N THR A 800 12.31 4.66 -26.34
CA THR A 800 13.73 4.35 -26.53
C THR A 800 14.48 4.34 -25.19
N ASN A 801 14.27 5.36 -24.35
CA ASN A 801 14.81 5.44 -22.99
C ASN A 801 14.35 4.23 -22.14
N LEU A 802 13.05 3.92 -22.13
CA LEU A 802 12.51 2.75 -21.40
C LEU A 802 13.13 1.43 -21.91
N SER A 803 13.31 1.26 -23.22
CA SER A 803 13.91 0.06 -23.79
C SER A 803 15.36 -0.12 -23.34
N ASN A 804 16.15 0.96 -23.40
CA ASN A 804 17.55 0.98 -22.96
C ASN A 804 17.68 0.74 -21.45
N ARG A 805 16.86 1.43 -20.64
CA ARG A 805 16.82 1.26 -19.18
C ARG A 805 16.40 -0.16 -18.78
N SER A 806 15.41 -0.75 -19.47
CA SER A 806 14.96 -2.12 -19.20
C SER A 806 16.07 -3.15 -19.49
N LEU A 807 16.81 -2.98 -20.59
CA LEU A 807 17.96 -3.82 -20.90
C LEU A 807 19.07 -3.70 -19.82
N LEU A 808 19.38 -2.48 -19.39
CA LEU A 808 20.35 -2.21 -18.33
C LEU A 808 19.92 -2.86 -16.99
N LYS A 809 18.65 -2.74 -16.62
CA LYS A 809 18.09 -3.41 -15.42
C LYS A 809 18.15 -4.93 -15.52
N GLN A 810 17.87 -5.52 -16.68
CA GLN A 810 17.98 -6.97 -16.89
C GLN A 810 19.43 -7.46 -16.70
N GLN A 811 20.42 -6.70 -17.17
CA GLN A 811 21.84 -7.01 -16.92
C GLN A 811 22.19 -6.96 -15.43
N ILE A 812 21.73 -5.92 -14.71
CA ILE A 812 21.95 -5.75 -13.27
C ILE A 812 21.24 -6.85 -12.46
N ALA A 813 20.01 -7.19 -12.82
CA ALA A 813 19.24 -8.25 -12.19
C ALA A 813 19.94 -9.61 -12.36
N ALA A 814 20.47 -9.92 -13.56
CA ALA A 814 21.25 -11.13 -13.79
C ALA A 814 22.55 -11.17 -12.98
N GLN A 815 23.28 -10.05 -12.87
CA GLN A 815 24.48 -9.93 -12.03
C GLN A 815 24.17 -10.18 -10.54
N ARG A 816 23.07 -9.62 -10.03
CA ARG A 816 22.58 -9.84 -8.66
C ARG A 816 22.15 -11.28 -8.44
N GLN A 817 21.41 -11.86 -9.38
CA GLN A 817 20.91 -13.23 -9.31
C GLN A 817 22.04 -14.24 -9.11
N VAL A 818 23.19 -14.08 -9.77
CA VAL A 818 24.35 -14.96 -9.57
C VAL A 818 24.85 -14.93 -8.12
N GLN A 819 24.96 -13.76 -7.49
CA GLN A 819 25.39 -13.64 -6.08
C GLN A 819 24.34 -14.22 -5.11
N ILE A 820 23.06 -13.94 -5.35
CA ILE A 820 21.96 -14.48 -4.52
C ILE A 820 21.89 -16.02 -4.65
N GLN A 821 22.13 -16.57 -5.84
CA GLN A 821 22.22 -18.01 -6.05
C GLN A 821 23.45 -18.63 -5.34
N GLN A 822 24.60 -17.95 -5.32
CA GLN A 822 25.76 -18.40 -4.52
C GLN A 822 25.46 -18.41 -3.02
N ALA A 823 24.80 -17.36 -2.51
CA ALA A 823 24.30 -17.31 -1.13
C ALA A 823 23.33 -18.48 -0.81
N GLN A 824 22.41 -18.80 -1.73
CA GLN A 824 21.51 -19.95 -1.60
C GLN A 824 22.23 -21.30 -1.61
N GLN A 825 23.21 -21.52 -2.49
CA GLN A 825 23.95 -22.79 -2.53
C GLN A 825 24.76 -23.02 -1.26
N LEU A 826 25.42 -21.96 -0.75
CA LEU A 826 26.07 -22.01 0.56
C LEU A 826 25.04 -22.33 1.67
N LEU A 827 23.93 -21.60 1.72
CA LEU A 827 22.86 -21.79 2.70
C LEU A 827 22.29 -23.22 2.71
N ILE A 828 22.07 -23.82 1.53
CA ILE A 828 21.61 -25.20 1.38
C ILE A 828 22.63 -26.17 2.00
N SER A 829 23.92 -25.97 1.78
CA SER A 829 25.00 -26.85 2.29
C SER A 829 25.19 -26.85 3.82
N ILE A 830 24.65 -25.85 4.52
CA ILE A 830 24.80 -25.71 5.98
C ILE A 830 23.95 -26.74 6.74
N SER A 831 24.60 -27.63 7.48
CA SER A 831 23.94 -28.46 8.51
C SER A 831 23.75 -27.66 9.80
N THR A 832 22.54 -27.67 10.34
CA THR A 832 22.16 -26.92 11.54
C THR A 832 22.03 -27.85 12.73
N THR A 833 22.57 -27.45 13.88
CA THR A 833 22.65 -28.24 15.11
C THR A 833 21.80 -27.67 16.25
N SER A 834 21.48 -26.38 16.22
CA SER A 834 20.57 -25.72 17.16
C SER A 834 19.30 -25.18 16.48
N VAL A 835 18.32 -24.79 17.30
CA VAL A 835 17.07 -24.16 16.85
C VAL A 835 17.34 -22.82 16.18
N GLN A 836 18.25 -22.00 16.72
CA GLN A 836 18.60 -20.69 16.15
C GLN A 836 19.22 -20.84 14.75
N GLU A 837 20.10 -21.82 14.56
CA GLU A 837 20.72 -22.12 13.28
C GLU A 837 19.68 -22.56 12.24
N ALA A 838 18.72 -23.40 12.64
CA ALA A 838 17.62 -23.85 11.78
C ALA A 838 16.66 -22.71 11.41
N ASN A 839 16.28 -21.88 12.38
CA ASN A 839 15.42 -20.72 12.17
C ASN A 839 16.08 -19.72 11.20
N TRP A 840 17.31 -19.28 11.47
CA TRP A 840 18.01 -18.33 10.61
C TRP A 840 18.31 -18.89 9.22
N LYS A 841 18.58 -20.19 9.10
CA LYS A 841 18.65 -20.85 7.78
C LYS A 841 17.34 -20.72 7.00
N THR A 842 16.19 -20.87 7.66
CA THR A 842 14.87 -20.66 7.05
C THR A 842 14.65 -19.19 6.67
N ILE A 843 14.89 -18.25 7.60
CA ILE A 843 14.73 -16.80 7.40
C ILE A 843 15.55 -16.29 6.22
N PHE A 844 16.83 -16.68 6.11
CA PHE A 844 17.66 -16.34 4.96
C PHE A 844 17.16 -17.01 3.67
N GLY A 845 16.67 -18.25 3.74
CA GLY A 845 16.07 -18.94 2.60
C GLY A 845 14.87 -18.17 2.03
N VAL A 846 13.97 -17.68 2.89
CA VAL A 846 12.85 -16.82 2.50
C VAL A 846 13.34 -15.50 1.92
N ARG A 847 14.26 -14.80 2.60
CA ARG A 847 14.79 -13.50 2.13
C ARG A 847 15.43 -13.62 0.74
N PHE A 848 16.20 -14.68 0.50
CA PHE A 848 16.86 -14.90 -0.79
C PHE A 848 15.86 -15.30 -1.89
N ASN A 849 14.85 -16.13 -1.56
CA ASN A 849 13.76 -16.46 -2.49
C ASN A 849 12.94 -15.23 -2.89
N ASN A 850 12.51 -14.41 -1.92
CA ASN A 850 11.76 -13.18 -2.17
C ASN A 850 12.57 -12.20 -3.06
N ALA A 851 13.90 -12.11 -2.86
CA ALA A 851 14.79 -11.30 -3.70
C ALA A 851 14.95 -11.86 -5.14
N LEU A 852 14.72 -13.16 -5.35
CA LEU A 852 14.62 -13.76 -6.69
C LEU A 852 13.20 -13.68 -7.29
N GLY A 853 12.26 -12.99 -6.64
CA GLY A 853 10.86 -12.93 -7.06
C GLY A 853 10.06 -14.21 -6.79
N ILE A 854 10.59 -15.13 -5.97
CA ILE A 854 9.94 -16.39 -5.60
C ILE A 854 9.16 -16.16 -4.31
N SER A 855 7.83 -15.97 -4.44
CA SER A 855 6.93 -15.84 -3.29
C SER A 855 6.97 -17.05 -2.37
N ALA A 856 6.86 -16.81 -1.06
CA ALA A 856 6.72 -17.87 -0.06
C ALA A 856 5.50 -18.76 -0.36
N SER A 857 5.70 -20.08 -0.37
CA SER A 857 4.60 -21.05 -0.43
C SER A 857 3.94 -21.21 0.93
N GLU A 858 2.73 -21.77 0.97
CA GLU A 858 2.02 -22.02 2.24
C GLU A 858 2.82 -22.92 3.20
N THR A 859 3.65 -23.83 2.70
CA THR A 859 4.59 -24.60 3.53
C THR A 859 5.63 -23.69 4.20
N VAL A 860 6.16 -22.71 3.47
CA VAL A 860 7.14 -21.73 3.98
C VAL A 860 6.47 -20.74 4.94
N LEU A 861 5.24 -20.30 4.64
CA LEU A 861 4.47 -19.46 5.57
C LEU A 861 4.20 -20.20 6.89
N ASN A 862 3.87 -21.48 6.86
CA ASN A 862 3.72 -22.27 8.09
C ASN A 862 5.04 -22.50 8.84
N GLN A 863 6.18 -22.57 8.14
CA GLN A 863 7.50 -22.53 8.80
C GLN A 863 7.76 -21.17 9.48
N LEU A 864 7.45 -20.05 8.82
CA LEU A 864 7.56 -18.71 9.42
C LEU A 864 6.61 -18.55 10.62
N ARG A 865 5.34 -18.98 10.52
CA ARG A 865 4.40 -19.01 11.66
C ARG A 865 4.93 -19.87 12.80
N GLY A 866 5.59 -20.98 12.49
CA GLY A 866 6.26 -21.84 13.48
C GLY A 866 7.45 -21.17 14.17
N ILE A 867 8.25 -20.36 13.46
CA ILE A 867 9.36 -19.59 14.05
C ILE A 867 8.82 -18.40 14.87
N ALA A 868 7.80 -17.70 14.35
CA ALA A 868 7.03 -16.66 15.04
C ALA A 868 6.26 -17.16 16.28
N ALA A 869 6.08 -18.48 16.42
CA ALA A 869 5.44 -19.12 17.57
C ALA A 869 6.40 -19.33 18.75
N GLN A 870 7.71 -19.45 18.49
CA GLN A 870 8.72 -19.84 19.48
C GLN A 870 8.95 -18.77 20.55
N CYS A 871 9.45 -19.21 21.70
CA CYS A 871 9.94 -18.31 22.75
C CYS A 871 11.28 -17.68 22.31
N PRO A 872 11.45 -16.35 22.38
CA PRO A 872 12.71 -15.73 21.99
C PRO A 872 13.92 -16.04 22.90
N GLU A 873 13.74 -16.67 24.06
CA GLU A 873 14.87 -17.32 24.77
C GLU A 873 15.50 -18.46 23.94
N GLU A 874 14.67 -19.19 23.18
CA GLU A 874 15.07 -20.27 22.27
C GLU A 874 15.39 -19.73 20.87
N ALA A 875 14.58 -18.82 20.34
CA ALA A 875 14.67 -18.35 18.95
C ALA A 875 15.56 -17.11 18.76
N GLY A 876 15.74 -16.30 19.81
CA GLY A 876 16.29 -14.94 19.70
C GLY A 876 15.51 -14.10 18.68
N GLY A 877 16.22 -13.16 18.04
CA GLY A 877 15.65 -12.29 17.02
C GLY A 877 15.07 -12.99 15.78
N SER A 878 15.27 -14.31 15.61
CA SER A 878 14.67 -15.05 14.49
C SER A 878 13.14 -15.15 14.57
N ALA A 879 12.56 -15.18 15.78
CA ALA A 879 11.10 -15.15 15.98
C ALA A 879 10.49 -13.85 15.42
N ILE A 880 11.08 -12.72 15.80
CA ILE A 880 10.67 -11.40 15.32
C ILE A 880 10.91 -11.28 13.81
N ALA A 881 12.08 -11.71 13.32
CA ALA A 881 12.39 -11.70 11.89
C ALA A 881 11.41 -12.54 11.05
N ALA A 882 10.81 -13.60 11.62
CA ALA A 882 9.75 -14.36 10.97
C ALA A 882 8.45 -13.57 10.85
N ILE A 883 8.07 -12.83 11.90
CA ILE A 883 6.84 -12.03 11.94
C ILE A 883 6.86 -10.93 10.87
N TYR A 884 7.99 -10.25 10.67
CA TYR A 884 8.17 -9.28 9.58
C TYR A 884 8.29 -9.90 8.17
N MET A 885 8.33 -11.23 8.05
CA MET A 885 8.30 -11.97 6.77
C MET A 885 6.94 -12.62 6.46
N LEU A 886 5.99 -12.60 7.41
CA LEU A 886 4.62 -13.04 7.18
C LEU A 886 3.82 -11.98 6.38
N PRO A 887 2.66 -12.35 5.80
CA PRO A 887 1.76 -11.38 5.18
C PRO A 887 1.42 -10.22 6.14
N GLU A 888 1.31 -9.00 5.59
CA GLU A 888 1.09 -7.75 6.35
C GLU A 888 -0.04 -7.86 7.39
N GLU A 889 -1.08 -8.62 7.08
CA GLU A 889 -2.25 -8.85 7.93
C GLU A 889 -1.95 -9.77 9.12
N GLU A 890 -1.13 -10.80 8.93
CA GLU A 890 -0.69 -11.71 10.00
C GLU A 890 0.37 -11.04 10.89
N ALA A 891 1.33 -10.34 10.28
CA ALA A 891 2.34 -9.56 10.99
C ALA A 891 1.69 -8.53 11.93
N ALA A 892 0.65 -7.83 11.46
CA ALA A 892 -0.11 -6.87 12.24
C ALA A 892 -0.89 -7.47 13.44
N LEU A 893 -1.12 -8.78 13.47
CA LEU A 893 -1.75 -9.50 14.60
C LEU A 893 -0.73 -10.06 15.59
N LEU A 894 0.52 -10.30 15.17
CA LEU A 894 1.59 -10.87 15.99
C LEU A 894 2.48 -9.80 16.66
N ILE A 895 2.86 -8.74 15.94
CA ILE A 895 3.58 -7.55 16.49
C ILE A 895 2.94 -7.01 17.80
N PRO A 896 1.59 -7.02 17.95
CA PRO A 896 0.96 -6.65 19.21
C PRO A 896 1.33 -7.51 20.43
N GLN A 897 1.51 -8.82 20.25
CA GLN A 897 1.72 -9.75 21.35
C GLN A 897 3.15 -9.67 21.88
N GLU A 898 4.13 -9.52 20.97
CA GLU A 898 5.55 -9.31 21.30
C GLU A 898 5.73 -8.13 22.27
N GLN A 899 5.27 -6.94 21.87
CA GLN A 899 5.57 -5.69 22.57
C GLN A 899 4.87 -5.58 23.94
N ILE A 900 3.80 -6.34 24.20
CA ILE A 900 3.06 -6.29 25.47
C ILE A 900 3.83 -6.92 26.64
N GLY A 901 4.76 -7.84 26.38
CA GLY A 901 5.37 -8.69 27.42
C GLY A 901 4.60 -9.99 27.66
N LEU A 902 3.76 -10.44 26.72
CA LEU A 902 3.07 -11.74 26.82
C LEU A 902 4.02 -12.96 26.71
N LEU A 903 5.33 -12.71 26.54
CA LEU A 903 6.39 -13.69 26.59
C LEU A 903 6.86 -14.02 28.01
N ASP A 904 6.40 -13.30 29.04
CA ASP A 904 6.55 -13.69 30.45
C ASP A 904 5.96 -15.09 30.75
N ASN A 905 5.08 -15.60 29.88
CA ASN A 905 4.46 -16.93 29.95
C ASN A 905 5.09 -17.96 28.99
N CYS A 906 6.41 -17.96 28.82
CA CYS A 906 7.14 -19.03 28.11
C CYS A 906 7.06 -20.39 28.83
N GLY A 907 5.91 -21.07 28.69
CA GLY A 907 5.62 -22.36 29.33
C GLY A 907 4.12 -22.69 29.34
N GLU A 908 3.23 -21.68 29.36
CA GLU A 908 1.83 -21.88 29.01
C GLU A 908 1.73 -22.07 27.48
N PRO A 909 1.09 -23.13 26.96
CA PRO A 909 0.83 -23.22 25.54
C PRO A 909 -0.05 -22.02 25.14
N ARG A 910 0.36 -21.25 24.11
CA ARG A 910 -0.48 -20.20 23.51
C ARG A 910 -1.87 -20.79 23.28
N ALA A 911 -2.85 -20.37 24.08
CA ALA A 911 -4.03 -21.20 24.31
C ALA A 911 -4.71 -21.56 22.98
N SER A 912 -4.61 -22.83 22.59
CA SER A 912 -5.11 -23.36 21.31
C SER A 912 -6.63 -23.59 21.38
N GLY A 913 -7.34 -22.50 21.71
CA GLY A 913 -8.59 -22.51 22.44
C GLY A 913 -8.90 -21.20 23.20
N SER A 914 -7.93 -20.27 23.32
CA SER A 914 -8.27 -18.89 23.01
C SER A 914 -8.42 -18.83 21.50
N GLU A 915 -9.66 -18.96 21.04
CA GLU A 915 -10.01 -18.55 19.70
C GLU A 915 -9.72 -17.04 19.57
N ILE A 916 -8.54 -16.71 19.05
CA ILE A 916 -8.55 -15.93 17.81
C ILE A 916 -9.60 -16.63 16.97
N SER A 917 -10.70 -15.95 16.63
CA SER A 917 -11.75 -16.54 15.80
C SER A 917 -11.17 -16.74 14.41
N ASP A 918 -10.37 -17.79 14.25
CA ASP A 918 -9.77 -18.33 13.04
C ASP A 918 -10.85 -19.08 12.25
N HIS A 919 -11.91 -18.32 12.08
CA HIS A 919 -12.87 -18.30 11.02
C HIS A 919 -12.26 -17.35 9.98
N PRO A 920 -11.23 -17.75 9.21
CA PRO A 920 -10.83 -16.96 8.06
C PRO A 920 -12.07 -16.79 7.17
N SER A 921 -12.19 -15.68 6.46
CA SER A 921 -13.32 -15.36 5.55
C SER A 921 -13.40 -16.27 4.31
N VAL A 922 -12.91 -17.50 4.41
CA VAL A 922 -12.46 -18.40 3.36
C VAL A 922 -12.84 -19.82 3.79
N ILE A 923 -13.53 -20.54 2.92
CA ILE A 923 -13.99 -21.91 3.22
C ILE A 923 -12.80 -22.87 3.27
N ARG A 924 -12.74 -23.70 4.30
CA ARG A 924 -11.75 -24.78 4.47
C ARG A 924 -12.34 -26.11 3.97
N LEU A 925 -11.52 -26.91 3.28
CA LEU A 925 -11.91 -28.21 2.73
C LEU A 925 -11.00 -29.31 3.26
N SER A 926 -11.57 -30.39 3.81
CA SER A 926 -10.76 -31.50 4.33
C SER A 926 -11.48 -32.88 4.27
N PRO A 927 -10.74 -33.99 4.10
CA PRO A 927 -9.39 -34.06 3.58
C PRO A 927 -9.32 -33.61 2.10
N ASN A 928 -8.15 -33.20 1.63
CA ASN A 928 -7.92 -32.85 0.22
C ASN A 928 -6.51 -33.36 -0.16
N PRO A 929 -6.36 -34.47 -0.91
CA PRO A 929 -7.42 -35.22 -1.59
C PRO A 929 -8.47 -35.84 -0.67
N ALA A 930 -9.72 -35.87 -1.15
CA ALA A 930 -10.82 -36.60 -0.55
C ALA A 930 -10.95 -38.00 -1.15
N GLN A 931 -11.62 -38.89 -0.41
CA GLN A 931 -11.91 -40.27 -0.79
C GLN A 931 -13.44 -40.45 -0.80
N ASP A 932 -14.01 -40.76 0.35
CA ASP A 932 -15.45 -41.04 0.50
C ASP A 932 -16.25 -39.77 0.81
N LYS A 933 -15.64 -38.77 1.46
CA LYS A 933 -16.29 -37.52 1.83
C LYS A 933 -15.34 -36.31 1.82
N LEU A 934 -15.94 -35.14 1.65
CA LEU A 934 -15.32 -33.82 1.77
C LEU A 934 -16.07 -33.03 2.86
N LEU A 935 -15.40 -32.73 3.97
CA LEU A 935 -15.88 -31.78 4.97
C LEU A 935 -15.64 -30.35 4.46
N VAL A 936 -16.68 -29.54 4.49
CA VAL A 936 -16.69 -28.13 4.14
C VAL A 936 -16.90 -27.34 5.43
N ASP A 937 -15.97 -26.45 5.74
CA ASP A 937 -15.92 -25.67 6.98
C ASP A 937 -15.96 -24.17 6.65
N LEU A 938 -16.90 -23.44 7.27
CA LEU A 938 -17.31 -22.09 6.91
C LEU A 938 -16.89 -21.06 7.96
N PRO A 939 -16.59 -19.81 7.56
CA PRO A 939 -16.30 -18.73 8.51
C PRO A 939 -17.37 -18.52 9.58
N ASN A 940 -18.66 -18.64 9.24
CA ASN A 940 -19.73 -18.41 10.22
C ASN A 940 -20.84 -19.42 10.02
N GLU A 941 -21.59 -19.72 11.09
CA GLU A 941 -22.84 -20.49 11.01
C GLU A 941 -23.77 -19.86 9.97
N SER A 942 -23.92 -20.54 8.83
CA SER A 942 -24.52 -19.99 7.62
C SER A 942 -25.58 -20.91 7.05
N SER A 943 -26.34 -20.40 6.08
CA SER A 943 -27.28 -21.18 5.27
C SER A 943 -27.01 -20.87 3.80
N GLY A 944 -27.15 -21.86 2.92
CA GLY A 944 -26.76 -21.70 1.52
C GLY A 944 -26.92 -22.97 0.69
N ALA A 945 -26.46 -22.88 -0.55
CA ALA A 945 -26.37 -23.97 -1.51
C ALA A 945 -24.90 -24.26 -1.87
N TRP A 946 -24.64 -25.45 -2.40
CA TRP A 946 -23.33 -25.83 -2.93
C TRP A 946 -23.47 -26.64 -4.23
N GLU A 947 -22.49 -26.50 -5.11
CA GLU A 947 -22.46 -27.10 -6.45
C GLU A 947 -21.03 -27.62 -6.72
N VAL A 948 -20.87 -28.91 -7.03
CA VAL A 948 -19.60 -29.54 -7.42
C VAL A 948 -19.54 -29.67 -8.94
N PHE A 949 -18.53 -29.07 -9.55
CA PHE A 949 -18.26 -29.11 -10.98
C PHE A 949 -17.04 -29.98 -11.29
N ASP A 950 -17.04 -30.60 -12.46
CA ASP A 950 -15.83 -31.12 -13.09
C ASP A 950 -15.01 -30.01 -13.76
N LEU A 951 -13.88 -30.37 -14.38
CA LEU A 951 -13.01 -29.42 -15.10
C LEU A 951 -13.59 -28.92 -16.43
N THR A 952 -14.75 -29.42 -16.87
CA THR A 952 -15.47 -28.92 -18.06
C THR A 952 -16.53 -27.86 -17.69
N GLY A 953 -16.83 -27.71 -16.39
CA GLY A 953 -17.90 -26.85 -15.89
C GLY A 953 -19.27 -27.54 -15.84
N GLN A 954 -19.33 -28.88 -15.96
CA GLN A 954 -20.56 -29.63 -15.72
C GLN A 954 -20.76 -29.85 -14.21
N ILE A 955 -21.96 -29.56 -13.69
CA ILE A 955 -22.35 -29.93 -12.32
C ILE A 955 -22.50 -31.46 -12.23
N ILE A 956 -21.79 -32.05 -11.27
CA ILE A 956 -21.76 -33.49 -10.99
C ILE A 956 -22.51 -33.84 -9.69
N SER A 957 -22.60 -32.90 -8.75
CA SER A 957 -23.34 -33.05 -7.49
C SER A 957 -23.71 -31.67 -6.93
N ASP A 958 -24.84 -31.54 -6.25
CA ASP A 958 -25.30 -30.29 -5.64
C ASP A 958 -26.05 -30.56 -4.31
N GLY A 959 -26.29 -29.51 -3.54
CA GLY A 959 -27.06 -29.60 -2.31
C GLY A 959 -27.23 -28.27 -1.57
N SER A 960 -27.75 -28.34 -0.35
CA SER A 960 -27.97 -27.17 0.52
C SER A 960 -27.72 -27.48 1.99
N PHE A 961 -27.52 -26.44 2.78
CA PHE A 961 -27.31 -26.48 4.22
C PHE A 961 -28.04 -25.30 4.90
N THR A 962 -28.45 -25.50 6.15
CA THR A 962 -29.16 -24.51 6.94
C THR A 962 -28.55 -24.47 8.33
N GLN A 963 -28.18 -23.27 8.78
CA GLN A 963 -27.57 -23.02 10.10
C GLN A 963 -26.44 -24.00 10.43
N ALA A 964 -25.48 -24.09 9.52
CA ALA A 964 -24.32 -24.96 9.61
C ALA A 964 -23.04 -24.13 9.54
N GLN A 965 -22.10 -24.40 10.45
CA GLN A 965 -20.72 -23.94 10.32
C GLN A 965 -19.88 -24.97 9.54
N THR A 966 -20.15 -26.27 9.73
CA THR A 966 -19.58 -27.35 8.91
C THR A 966 -20.68 -28.17 8.25
N PHE A 967 -20.44 -28.62 7.01
CA PHE A 967 -21.29 -29.60 6.33
C PHE A 967 -20.43 -30.60 5.54
N THR A 968 -20.98 -31.77 5.20
CA THR A 968 -20.26 -32.84 4.51
C THR A 968 -20.87 -33.11 3.15
N ILE A 969 -20.02 -33.15 2.12
CA ILE A 969 -20.35 -33.62 0.77
C ILE A 969 -19.86 -35.06 0.65
N GLN A 970 -20.69 -35.97 0.15
CA GLN A 970 -20.28 -37.35 -0.11
C GLN A 970 -19.60 -37.44 -1.49
N THR A 971 -18.40 -38.00 -1.52
CA THR A 971 -17.55 -38.13 -2.72
C THR A 971 -17.33 -39.58 -3.14
N GLU A 972 -17.93 -40.55 -2.44
CA GLU A 972 -17.97 -41.98 -2.77
C GLU A 972 -18.31 -42.27 -4.25
N GLN A 973 -19.13 -41.44 -4.90
CA GLN A 973 -19.56 -41.62 -6.28
C GLN A 973 -18.70 -40.88 -7.33
N LEU A 974 -17.85 -39.94 -6.91
CA LEU A 974 -16.93 -39.21 -7.81
C LEU A 974 -15.77 -40.10 -8.26
N GLN A 975 -15.22 -39.85 -9.45
CA GLN A 975 -14.05 -40.57 -9.97
C GLN A 975 -12.75 -39.90 -9.51
N ASN A 976 -11.62 -40.61 -9.61
CA ASN A 976 -10.32 -39.98 -9.32
C ASN A 976 -10.03 -38.86 -10.33
N GLY A 977 -9.71 -37.66 -9.83
CA GLY A 977 -9.66 -36.45 -10.63
C GLY A 977 -9.65 -35.18 -9.80
N ALA A 978 -9.75 -34.02 -10.45
CA ALA A 978 -9.86 -32.72 -9.78
C ALA A 978 -11.22 -32.08 -10.07
N TYR A 979 -11.79 -31.42 -9.06
CA TYR A 979 -13.13 -30.86 -9.05
C TYR A 979 -13.11 -29.44 -8.48
N LEU A 980 -14.16 -28.67 -8.77
CA LEU A 980 -14.40 -27.34 -8.20
C LEU A 980 -15.67 -27.39 -7.35
N LEU A 981 -15.61 -26.92 -6.11
CA LEU A 981 -16.76 -26.69 -5.25
C LEU A 981 -17.11 -25.20 -5.27
N SER A 982 -18.33 -24.88 -5.69
CA SER A 982 -19.00 -23.59 -5.44
C SER A 982 -19.83 -23.69 -4.16
N VAL A 983 -19.81 -22.65 -3.34
CA VAL A 983 -20.71 -22.47 -2.19
C VAL A 983 -21.31 -21.07 -2.26
N ARG A 984 -22.64 -20.97 -2.15
CA ARG A 984 -23.40 -19.72 -2.24
C ARG A 984 -24.24 -19.52 -1.00
N LEU A 985 -23.94 -18.48 -0.24
CA LEU A 985 -24.59 -18.16 1.03
C LEU A 985 -25.84 -17.30 0.84
N LEU A 986 -26.84 -17.43 1.72
CA LEU A 986 -28.09 -16.66 1.65
C LEU A 986 -27.93 -15.15 1.91
N ASN A 987 -26.76 -14.69 2.35
CA ASN A 987 -26.43 -13.26 2.46
C ASN A 987 -25.98 -12.64 1.12
N GLY A 988 -25.70 -13.48 0.09
CA GLY A 988 -25.22 -13.07 -1.23
C GLY A 988 -23.77 -13.47 -1.54
N ASP A 989 -22.99 -13.89 -0.54
CA ASP A 989 -21.59 -14.27 -0.73
C ASP A 989 -21.46 -15.57 -1.55
N SER A 990 -20.41 -15.66 -2.36
CA SER A 990 -20.08 -16.87 -3.10
C SER A 990 -18.59 -17.17 -3.07
N HIS A 991 -18.26 -18.46 -2.96
CA HIS A 991 -16.90 -18.97 -2.80
C HIS A 991 -16.67 -20.13 -3.77
N ALA A 992 -15.46 -20.23 -4.34
CA ALA A 992 -15.10 -21.30 -5.29
C ALA A 992 -13.74 -21.91 -4.92
N HIS A 993 -13.70 -23.23 -4.70
CA HIS A 993 -12.54 -23.93 -4.14
C HIS A 993 -12.24 -25.23 -4.89
N LYS A 994 -10.97 -25.49 -5.20
CA LYS A 994 -10.53 -26.73 -5.87
C LYS A 994 -10.26 -27.85 -4.88
N PHE A 995 -10.75 -29.06 -5.17
CA PHE A 995 -10.37 -30.28 -4.46
C PHE A 995 -10.01 -31.43 -5.42
N ILE A 996 -9.40 -32.47 -4.88
CA ILE A 996 -8.95 -33.66 -5.61
C ILE A 996 -9.63 -34.89 -5.01
N ILE A 997 -10.02 -35.86 -5.86
CA ILE A 997 -10.44 -37.20 -5.44
C ILE A 997 -9.31 -38.19 -5.75
N SER A 998 -8.92 -38.97 -4.75
CA SER A 998 -7.82 -39.95 -4.84
C SER A 998 -8.11 -41.18 -3.97
N LYS A 999 -8.96 -42.06 -4.50
CA LYS A 999 -9.22 -43.42 -4.01
C LYS A 999 -8.12 -44.38 -4.46
#